data_AF-A0AAJ1I823-F1
#
_entry.id   AF-A0AAJ1I823-F1
#
_cell.length_a   1.000
_cell.length_b   1.000
_cell.length_c   1.000
_cell.angle_alpha   90.00
_cell.angle_beta   90.00
_cell.angle_gamma   90.00
#
_symmetry.space_group_name_H-M   'P 1'
#
loop_
_entity.id
_entity.type
_entity.pdbx_description
1 polymer ?
#
loop_
_entity_poly.entity_id
_entity_poly.type
_entity_poly.pdbx_seq_one_letter_code
_entity_poly.pdbx_strand_id
1 'polypeptide(L)'
;MSHVIAAEIVSFAKSADLNEADTRFQIIDRILREILGWPIASFRMEQNSVDGYADYHLNRTSGRPALIIEAKRTGVYFDLPANFNYKKRFRAVKTKTLLTSATAKAAIIQAQRYCADEGCEFGLVTNGLQFIIFKAFQKGKAWKDLSALVISDIDWFESNYMEAIELLGYTSVVEQHSLQRAFQGGAPDSGEIFFPKERIVSFNQTINSNALARQIRGIVLRYFGPIDVDDSEFVEKCYVHERAHDKNIMGVRTLIKDSVSPFMQNYGIIETEDMDSGGVFANRLIDGMRKNTNGDIVILFGGKGSGKSTFIKKVLYFRPPSYLKKNCIPVVIDMLPSPKDAISVRKFLWESLTKQLDSENLLASDRAQLLQLFSDRFEVAQKQSLAGLHYESEAYNLNLNQLIKEWKNDEKYVAQRLVAWHMLHHRSVIVAVDNTDQLDNELQDYTFSLAAEITESLGCVVLISMREERFYASKIRGFLDAYQNSAFHISSPTPDEVFNKRINYVLELIKYGEIEIEQHSIDNITAFFRVFRNDFSRSPASPLNQFISASAHGNIRLALDLFGDLILSGYTNAQEMAQSAGGWKLLIHQVIKPLMTPTRLFYDEKNSKIPNLYQIRTNDGGSHFTGLRILKRLSVAQDPLSPAFVPLPELRGFFSDVFGSDTDFRYWIDKLLASNLIESSTRHDAFSDEIDAIRITSFGQFALDELHRAFTYIDLVCTDCGMRSESHCNALVNLANAEVQLFKDGKRFDRVKLRLEKMELFLNYLSQEEQREIAYYDLSPAYHFLPATISSWESEKPRILLSANRNK
;
A
#
# COMPACT_ATOMS: atom_id res chain seq x y z
N MET A 1 -16.22 -3.56 27.57
CA MET A 1 -17.06 -4.44 28.43
C MET A 1 -17.71 -5.57 27.64
N SER A 2 -18.26 -5.33 26.45
CA SER A 2 -19.00 -6.35 25.68
C SER A 2 -18.19 -7.55 25.18
N HIS A 3 -16.90 -7.40 24.85
CA HIS A 3 -16.05 -8.54 24.45
C HIS A 3 -15.78 -9.54 25.60
N VAL A 4 -15.73 -9.07 26.86
CA VAL A 4 -15.57 -9.94 28.03
C VAL A 4 -16.83 -10.77 28.26
N ILE A 5 -18.00 -10.15 28.06
CA ILE A 5 -19.29 -10.83 28.12
C ILE A 5 -19.40 -11.90 27.02
N ALA A 6 -18.89 -11.64 25.81
CA ALA A 6 -18.86 -12.63 24.75
C ALA A 6 -18.06 -13.89 25.15
N ALA A 7 -16.88 -13.72 25.75
CA ALA A 7 -16.08 -14.84 26.25
C ALA A 7 -16.79 -15.64 27.36
N GLU A 8 -17.51 -14.95 28.25
CA GLU A 8 -18.29 -15.59 29.32
C GLU A 8 -19.43 -16.46 28.74
N ILE A 9 -20.22 -15.91 27.83
CA ILE A 9 -21.34 -16.63 27.20
C ILE A 9 -20.84 -17.84 26.41
N VAL A 10 -19.75 -17.66 25.63
CA VAL A 10 -19.11 -18.72 24.86
C VAL A 10 -18.64 -19.86 25.76
N SER A 11 -17.95 -19.53 26.86
CA SER A 11 -17.47 -20.52 27.83
C SER A 11 -18.62 -21.30 28.46
N PHE A 12 -19.68 -20.61 28.88
CA PHE A 12 -20.87 -21.23 29.46
C PHE A 12 -21.57 -22.16 28.47
N ALA A 13 -21.87 -21.68 27.27
CA ALA A 13 -22.59 -22.41 26.23
C ALA A 13 -21.92 -23.75 25.86
N LYS A 14 -20.58 -23.79 25.85
CA LYS A 14 -19.81 -25.01 25.55
C LYS A 14 -19.84 -26.06 26.65
N SER A 15 -20.18 -25.68 27.87
CA SER A 15 -20.19 -26.57 29.04
C SER A 15 -21.57 -27.12 29.42
N ALA A 16 -22.64 -26.56 28.85
CA ALA A 16 -24.01 -26.80 29.28
C ALA A 16 -24.82 -27.62 28.26
N ASP A 17 -25.45 -28.72 28.69
CA ASP A 17 -26.50 -29.42 27.93
C ASP A 17 -27.87 -28.91 28.40
N LEU A 18 -28.38 -27.91 27.69
CA LEU A 18 -29.63 -27.22 28.02
C LEU A 18 -30.79 -27.80 27.22
N ASN A 19 -32.01 -27.73 27.76
CA ASN A 19 -33.23 -27.90 26.98
C ASN A 19 -33.48 -26.65 26.11
N GLU A 20 -34.45 -26.69 25.19
CA GLU A 20 -34.70 -25.58 24.25
C GLU A 20 -35.05 -24.25 24.95
N ALA A 21 -35.85 -24.27 26.02
CA ALA A 21 -36.20 -23.07 26.77
C ALA A 21 -34.98 -22.46 27.49
N ASP A 22 -34.11 -23.30 28.05
CA ASP A 22 -32.87 -22.87 28.69
C ASP A 22 -31.83 -22.39 27.66
N THR A 23 -31.73 -23.04 26.50
CA THR A 23 -30.87 -22.58 25.38
C THR A 23 -31.30 -21.19 24.93
N ARG A 24 -32.61 -20.95 24.80
CA ARG A 24 -33.20 -19.65 24.50
C ARG A 24 -32.79 -18.59 25.52
N PHE A 25 -33.10 -18.81 26.80
CA PHE A 25 -32.90 -17.81 27.85
C PHE A 25 -31.42 -17.57 28.22
N GLN A 26 -30.62 -18.63 28.33
CA GLN A 26 -29.27 -18.54 28.89
C GLN A 26 -28.20 -18.29 27.83
N ILE A 27 -28.48 -18.57 26.54
CA ILE A 27 -27.51 -18.40 25.46
C ILE A 27 -28.03 -17.39 24.43
N ILE A 28 -29.12 -17.70 23.73
CA ILE A 28 -29.59 -16.92 22.58
C ILE A 28 -29.99 -15.51 22.99
N ASP A 29 -30.78 -15.35 24.05
CA ASP A 29 -31.19 -14.06 24.60
C ASP A 29 -29.99 -13.19 25.02
N ARG A 30 -28.97 -13.81 25.60
CA ARG A 30 -27.76 -13.11 26.02
C ARG A 30 -26.95 -12.65 24.82
N ILE A 31 -26.81 -13.49 23.79
CA ILE A 31 -26.14 -13.10 22.54
C ILE A 31 -26.89 -11.93 21.88
N LEU A 32 -28.21 -12.03 21.74
CA LEU A 32 -28.99 -10.99 21.08
C LEU A 32 -28.92 -9.65 21.83
N ARG A 33 -28.99 -9.66 23.17
CA ARG A 33 -29.04 -8.43 23.99
C ARG A 33 -27.67 -7.88 24.36
N GLU A 34 -26.80 -8.72 24.90
CA GLU A 34 -25.54 -8.31 25.53
C GLU A 34 -24.38 -8.23 24.52
N ILE A 35 -24.41 -9.05 23.46
CA ILE A 35 -23.44 -9.00 22.36
C ILE A 35 -23.97 -8.10 21.24
N LEU A 36 -25.12 -8.45 20.64
CA LEU A 36 -25.63 -7.81 19.42
C LEU A 36 -26.47 -6.54 19.67
N GLY A 37 -26.75 -6.20 20.93
CA GLY A 37 -27.37 -4.93 21.31
C GLY A 37 -28.86 -4.79 20.95
N TRP A 38 -29.58 -5.88 20.72
CA TRP A 38 -31.03 -5.82 20.45
C TRP A 38 -31.79 -5.36 21.71
N PRO A 39 -32.62 -4.30 21.62
CA PRO A 39 -33.38 -3.79 22.75
C PRO A 39 -34.56 -4.72 23.08
N ILE A 40 -34.90 -4.89 24.35
CA ILE A 40 -36.01 -5.78 24.80
C ILE A 40 -37.33 -5.48 24.08
N ALA A 41 -37.60 -4.19 23.80
CA ALA A 41 -38.81 -3.77 23.10
C ALA A 41 -38.94 -4.32 21.66
N SER A 42 -37.82 -4.72 21.03
CA SER A 42 -37.78 -5.29 19.67
C SER A 42 -38.10 -6.78 19.62
N PHE A 43 -38.10 -7.48 20.76
CA PHE A 43 -38.43 -8.89 20.83
C PHE A 43 -39.95 -9.08 20.85
N ARG A 44 -40.45 -9.95 19.98
CA ARG A 44 -41.76 -10.61 20.18
C ARG A 44 -41.50 -12.11 20.18
N MET A 45 -41.83 -12.75 21.29
CA MET A 45 -41.70 -14.20 21.47
C MET A 45 -43.05 -14.85 21.24
N GLU A 46 -43.05 -16.09 20.75
CA GLU A 46 -44.23 -16.96 20.65
C GLU A 46 -45.41 -16.29 19.91
N GLN A 47 -45.14 -15.66 18.77
CA GLN A 47 -46.22 -15.15 17.91
C GLN A 47 -46.87 -16.31 17.15
N ASN A 48 -48.20 -16.28 17.11
CA ASN A 48 -49.03 -17.34 16.55
C ASN A 48 -49.12 -17.18 15.01
N SER A 49 -48.68 -18.19 14.28
CA SER A 49 -48.85 -18.31 12.82
C SER A 49 -49.75 -19.52 12.51
N VAL A 50 -50.22 -19.63 11.26
CA VAL A 50 -51.09 -20.74 10.81
C VAL A 50 -50.41 -22.11 10.98
N ASP A 51 -49.07 -22.15 10.95
CA ASP A 51 -48.24 -23.35 11.01
C ASP A 51 -47.53 -23.58 12.37
N GLY A 52 -47.76 -22.74 13.39
CA GLY A 52 -47.19 -22.88 14.75
C GLY A 52 -46.69 -21.58 15.38
N TYR A 53 -45.81 -21.68 16.38
CA TYR A 53 -45.18 -20.55 17.08
C TYR A 53 -43.70 -20.41 16.71
N ALA A 54 -43.28 -19.24 16.25
CA ALA A 54 -41.86 -18.92 16.06
C ALA A 54 -41.23 -18.42 17.37
N ASP A 55 -39.98 -18.78 17.63
CA ASP A 55 -39.32 -18.49 18.90
C ASP A 55 -39.02 -17.00 19.10
N TYR A 56 -38.45 -16.33 18.09
CA TYR A 56 -38.18 -14.89 18.17
C TYR A 56 -38.47 -14.15 16.89
N HIS A 57 -39.20 -13.05 17.01
CA HIS A 57 -39.23 -11.98 16.02
C HIS A 57 -38.42 -10.81 16.51
N LEU A 58 -37.40 -10.47 15.73
CA LEU A 58 -36.60 -9.27 15.94
C LEU A 58 -37.16 -8.17 15.06
N ASN A 59 -37.95 -7.29 15.65
CA ASN A 59 -38.72 -6.29 14.91
C ASN A 59 -37.94 -5.00 14.65
N ARG A 60 -38.22 -4.39 13.50
CA ARG A 60 -37.84 -3.01 13.19
C ARG A 60 -38.67 -2.03 14.02
N THR A 61 -38.25 -0.77 14.06
CA THR A 61 -39.04 0.33 14.63
C THR A 61 -40.43 0.48 13.99
N SER A 62 -40.61 0.02 12.75
CA SER A 62 -41.91 -0.02 12.06
C SER A 62 -42.86 -1.13 12.54
N GLY A 63 -42.41 -2.01 13.45
CA GLY A 63 -43.18 -3.15 13.95
C GLY A 63 -43.17 -4.39 13.05
N ARG A 64 -42.54 -4.34 11.88
CA ARG A 64 -42.36 -5.51 11.00
C ARG A 64 -41.10 -6.31 11.38
N PRO A 65 -41.09 -7.64 11.23
CA PRO A 65 -39.92 -8.46 11.51
C PRO A 65 -38.75 -8.11 10.57
N ALA A 66 -37.57 -7.94 11.14
CA ALA A 66 -36.31 -7.81 10.41
C ALA A 66 -35.61 -9.17 10.23
N LEU A 67 -35.75 -10.04 11.24
CA LEU A 67 -35.18 -11.38 11.29
C LEU A 67 -36.10 -12.26 12.15
N ILE A 68 -36.42 -13.45 11.66
CA ILE A 68 -37.14 -14.48 12.43
C ILE A 68 -36.16 -15.57 12.83
N ILE A 69 -36.14 -15.94 14.11
CA ILE A 69 -35.24 -16.94 14.66
C ILE A 69 -36.04 -18.15 15.13
N GLU A 70 -35.60 -19.33 14.70
CA GLU A 70 -36.02 -20.63 15.19
C GLU A 70 -34.91 -21.24 16.03
N ALA A 71 -35.18 -21.47 17.31
CA ALA A 71 -34.25 -22.07 18.25
C ALA A 71 -34.46 -23.59 18.30
N LYS A 72 -33.39 -24.30 18.66
CA LYS A 72 -33.40 -25.72 18.98
C LYS A 72 -32.59 -25.96 20.24
N ARG A 73 -32.80 -27.11 20.87
CA ARG A 73 -32.01 -27.58 22.00
C ARG A 73 -30.50 -27.65 21.65
N THR A 74 -29.62 -27.26 22.59
CA THR A 74 -28.14 -27.29 22.41
C THR A 74 -27.60 -28.63 21.88
N GLY A 75 -28.16 -29.76 22.33
CA GLY A 75 -27.76 -31.10 21.88
C GLY A 75 -28.19 -31.50 20.46
N VAL A 76 -29.00 -30.70 19.76
CA VAL A 76 -29.39 -30.94 18.36
C VAL A 76 -28.44 -30.17 17.46
N TYR A 77 -27.36 -30.82 17.05
CA TYR A 77 -26.39 -30.23 16.12
C TYR A 77 -26.91 -30.29 14.67
N PHE A 78 -26.59 -29.24 13.91
CA PHE A 78 -26.78 -29.23 12.46
C PHE A 78 -25.59 -29.93 11.81
N ASP A 79 -25.86 -30.91 10.92
CA ASP A 79 -24.79 -31.53 10.15
C ASP A 79 -24.30 -30.56 9.08
N LEU A 80 -23.14 -29.96 9.31
CA LEU A 80 -22.53 -29.00 8.39
C LEU A 80 -21.51 -29.71 7.48
N PRO A 81 -21.33 -29.27 6.22
CA PRO A 81 -20.39 -29.91 5.30
C PRO A 81 -18.94 -29.92 5.80
N ALA A 82 -18.30 -31.10 5.86
CA ALA A 82 -16.90 -31.26 6.26
C ALA A 82 -15.92 -31.14 5.07
N ASN A 83 -16.03 -30.05 4.31
CA ASN A 83 -15.20 -29.76 3.13
C ASN A 83 -13.87 -29.06 3.51
N PHE A 84 -13.13 -28.54 2.53
CA PHE A 84 -11.86 -27.82 2.73
C PHE A 84 -11.92 -26.73 3.81
N ASN A 85 -13.05 -26.04 3.94
CA ASN A 85 -13.25 -24.96 4.90
C ASN A 85 -13.86 -25.41 6.24
N TYR A 86 -13.89 -26.71 6.57
CA TYR A 86 -14.56 -27.19 7.80
C TYR A 86 -14.09 -26.54 9.11
N LYS A 87 -12.85 -26.01 9.15
CA LYS A 87 -12.30 -25.29 10.31
C LYS A 87 -12.71 -23.82 10.37
N LYS A 88 -13.25 -23.25 9.29
CA LYS A 88 -13.73 -21.86 9.28
C LYS A 88 -15.00 -21.78 10.10
N ARG A 89 -14.97 -20.93 11.13
CA ARG A 89 -16.10 -20.72 12.04
C ARG A 89 -17.26 -19.98 11.38
N PHE A 90 -16.99 -19.20 10.32
CA PHE A 90 -17.99 -18.50 9.52
C PHE A 90 -17.73 -18.75 8.03
N ARG A 91 -18.78 -19.15 7.29
CA ARG A 91 -18.71 -19.43 5.85
C ARG A 91 -20.08 -19.37 5.17
N ALA A 92 -20.11 -19.11 3.87
CA ALA A 92 -21.31 -19.22 3.06
C ALA A 92 -21.48 -20.65 2.52
N VAL A 93 -22.66 -21.25 2.68
CA VAL A 93 -22.98 -22.60 2.20
C VAL A 93 -24.28 -22.53 1.38
N LYS A 94 -24.35 -23.20 0.23
CA LYS A 94 -25.60 -23.26 -0.55
C LYS A 94 -26.73 -23.85 0.31
N THR A 95 -27.88 -23.18 0.35
CA THR A 95 -29.03 -23.59 1.18
C THR A 95 -29.45 -25.02 0.85
N LYS A 96 -29.53 -25.38 -0.44
CA LYS A 96 -29.81 -26.76 -0.88
C LYS A 96 -28.87 -27.82 -0.29
N THR A 97 -27.60 -27.48 -0.02
CA THR A 97 -26.64 -28.40 0.61
C THR A 97 -27.02 -28.64 2.06
N LEU A 98 -27.40 -27.59 2.80
CA LEU A 98 -27.86 -27.70 4.19
C LEU A 98 -29.18 -28.48 4.30
N LEU A 99 -30.05 -28.36 3.29
CA LEU A 99 -31.31 -29.12 3.22
C LEU A 99 -31.12 -30.64 2.99
N THR A 100 -29.88 -31.12 2.82
CA THR A 100 -29.60 -32.57 2.74
C THR A 100 -29.50 -33.22 4.13
N SER A 101 -29.17 -32.45 5.18
CA SER A 101 -29.23 -32.91 6.57
C SER A 101 -30.67 -32.84 7.10
N ALA A 102 -31.15 -33.92 7.72
CA ALA A 102 -32.50 -33.97 8.24
C ALA A 102 -32.77 -32.92 9.33
N THR A 103 -31.82 -32.69 10.24
CA THR A 103 -31.94 -31.73 11.34
C THR A 103 -31.97 -30.29 10.83
N ALA A 104 -31.02 -29.93 9.96
CA ALA A 104 -30.97 -28.60 9.35
C ALA A 104 -32.18 -28.35 8.44
N LYS A 105 -32.59 -29.34 7.63
CA LYS A 105 -33.76 -29.23 6.75
C LYS A 105 -35.04 -28.93 7.53
N ALA A 106 -35.29 -29.65 8.62
CA ALA A 106 -36.48 -29.45 9.44
C ALA A 106 -36.52 -28.01 10.00
N ALA A 107 -35.42 -27.56 10.62
CA ALA A 107 -35.34 -26.22 11.19
C ALA A 107 -35.44 -25.11 10.14
N ILE A 108 -34.71 -25.22 9.02
CA ILE A 108 -34.70 -24.20 7.96
C ILE A 108 -36.07 -24.08 7.30
N ILE A 109 -36.74 -25.20 6.99
CA ILE A 109 -38.08 -25.16 6.39
C ILE A 109 -39.09 -24.55 7.37
N GLN A 110 -38.99 -24.86 8.66
CA GLN A 110 -39.86 -24.28 9.68
C GLN A 110 -39.69 -22.75 9.74
N ALA A 111 -38.45 -22.26 9.91
CA ALA A 111 -38.15 -20.83 9.91
C ALA A 111 -38.54 -20.14 8.59
N GLN A 112 -38.36 -20.81 7.44
CA GLN A 112 -38.71 -20.27 6.12
C GLN A 112 -40.22 -20.06 5.96
N ARG A 113 -41.06 -20.93 6.54
CA ARG A 113 -42.52 -20.78 6.53
C ARG A 113 -42.96 -19.57 7.34
N TYR A 114 -42.43 -19.41 8.56
CA TYR A 114 -42.70 -18.21 9.38
C TYR A 114 -42.29 -16.93 8.63
N CYS A 115 -41.13 -16.95 7.98
CA CYS A 115 -40.69 -15.84 7.14
C CYS A 115 -41.67 -15.54 6.00
N ALA A 116 -42.19 -16.57 5.33
CA ALA A 116 -43.13 -16.41 4.22
C ALA A 116 -44.49 -15.87 4.69
N ASP A 117 -45.02 -16.37 5.81
CA ASP A 117 -46.31 -15.98 6.37
C ASP A 117 -46.32 -14.53 6.84
N GLU A 118 -45.19 -14.05 7.38
CA GLU A 118 -45.07 -12.71 7.95
C GLU A 118 -44.41 -11.68 7.03
N GLY A 119 -44.00 -12.11 5.84
CA GLY A 119 -43.30 -11.25 4.88
C GLY A 119 -41.91 -10.81 5.35
N CYS A 120 -41.23 -11.63 6.16
CA CYS A 120 -39.82 -11.42 6.53
C CYS A 120 -38.89 -12.03 5.46
N GLU A 121 -37.88 -11.29 5.00
CA GLU A 121 -36.95 -11.79 3.99
C GLU A 121 -35.90 -12.74 4.58
N PHE A 122 -35.57 -12.62 5.86
CA PHE A 122 -34.45 -13.30 6.49
C PHE A 122 -34.90 -14.18 7.66
N GLY A 123 -34.37 -15.40 7.67
CA GLY A 123 -34.54 -16.36 8.76
C GLY A 123 -33.20 -16.77 9.35
N LEU A 124 -33.21 -17.18 10.62
CA LEU A 124 -32.06 -17.73 11.31
C LEU A 124 -32.51 -18.99 12.07
N VAL A 125 -31.74 -20.06 11.96
CA VAL A 125 -31.91 -21.25 12.82
C VAL A 125 -30.69 -21.41 13.71
N THR A 126 -30.90 -21.74 14.99
CA THR A 126 -29.79 -21.90 15.94
C THR A 126 -30.08 -22.90 17.05
N ASN A 127 -29.05 -23.58 17.52
CA ASN A 127 -29.08 -24.36 18.77
C ASN A 127 -28.27 -23.68 19.89
N GLY A 128 -28.00 -22.38 19.76
CA GLY A 128 -27.12 -21.61 20.65
C GLY A 128 -25.61 -21.77 20.33
N LEU A 129 -25.19 -22.88 19.72
CA LEU A 129 -23.77 -23.13 19.36
C LEU A 129 -23.48 -22.89 17.88
N GLN A 130 -24.44 -23.22 17.02
CA GLN A 130 -24.37 -23.07 15.57
C GLN A 130 -25.50 -22.14 15.11
N PHE A 131 -25.25 -21.33 14.10
CA PHE A 131 -26.22 -20.39 13.56
C PHE A 131 -26.21 -20.49 12.03
N ILE A 132 -27.39 -20.62 11.43
CA ILE A 132 -27.55 -20.62 9.98
C ILE A 132 -28.52 -19.49 9.63
N ILE A 133 -28.01 -18.46 8.98
CA ILE A 133 -28.77 -17.31 8.52
C ILE A 133 -29.04 -17.49 7.02
N PHE A 134 -30.28 -17.31 6.58
CA PHE A 134 -30.65 -17.53 5.20
C PHE A 134 -31.71 -16.54 4.73
N LYS A 135 -31.82 -16.38 3.41
CA LYS A 135 -32.86 -15.58 2.77
C LYS A 135 -34.04 -16.49 2.38
N ALA A 136 -35.22 -16.22 2.94
CA ALA A 136 -36.41 -17.06 2.80
C ALA A 136 -37.10 -16.91 1.42
N PHE A 137 -36.90 -15.78 0.73
CA PHE A 137 -37.44 -15.51 -0.59
C PHE A 137 -36.57 -14.50 -1.36
N GLN A 138 -36.46 -14.67 -2.68
CA GLN A 138 -35.89 -13.68 -3.58
C GLN A 138 -36.64 -13.69 -4.91
N LYS A 139 -37.06 -12.51 -5.38
CA LYS A 139 -37.73 -12.38 -6.68
C LYS A 139 -36.83 -12.92 -7.80
N GLY A 140 -37.36 -13.84 -8.61
CA GLY A 140 -36.68 -14.40 -9.78
C GLY A 140 -35.68 -15.54 -9.50
N LYS A 141 -35.48 -15.96 -8.23
CA LYS A 141 -34.61 -17.10 -7.88
C LYS A 141 -35.28 -18.01 -6.86
N ALA A 142 -35.09 -19.33 -6.98
CA ALA A 142 -35.52 -20.26 -5.95
C ALA A 142 -34.67 -20.06 -4.69
N TRP A 143 -35.31 -19.85 -3.54
CA TRP A 143 -34.59 -19.58 -2.27
C TRP A 143 -33.62 -20.69 -1.86
N LYS A 144 -33.90 -21.94 -2.27
CA LYS A 144 -33.03 -23.10 -2.04
C LYS A 144 -31.68 -23.00 -2.77
N ASP A 145 -31.62 -22.27 -3.88
CA ASP A 145 -30.39 -22.07 -4.65
C ASP A 145 -29.54 -20.91 -4.14
N LEU A 146 -30.08 -20.11 -3.20
CA LEU A 146 -29.34 -19.06 -2.50
C LEU A 146 -28.34 -19.65 -1.52
N SER A 147 -27.31 -18.88 -1.20
CA SER A 147 -26.38 -19.21 -0.12
C SER A 147 -26.96 -18.80 1.24
N ALA A 148 -26.65 -19.57 2.26
CA ALA A 148 -26.88 -19.28 3.68
C ALA A 148 -25.53 -18.98 4.35
N LEU A 149 -25.52 -18.10 5.34
CA LEU A 149 -24.35 -17.79 6.15
C LEU A 149 -24.35 -18.70 7.39
N VAL A 150 -23.28 -19.45 7.56
CA VAL A 150 -23.17 -20.50 8.59
C VAL A 150 -22.09 -20.12 9.58
N ILE A 151 -22.47 -19.94 10.84
CA ILE A 151 -21.59 -19.90 12.00
C ILE A 151 -21.55 -21.31 12.58
N SER A 152 -20.41 -22.00 12.43
CA SER A 152 -20.25 -23.40 12.82
C SER A 152 -19.83 -23.61 14.28
N ASP A 153 -19.35 -22.55 14.95
CA ASP A 153 -18.95 -22.55 16.37
C ASP A 153 -19.21 -21.16 16.99
N ILE A 154 -19.82 -21.15 18.19
CA ILE A 154 -20.14 -19.95 18.97
C ILE A 154 -18.91 -19.09 19.31
N ASP A 155 -17.70 -19.68 19.34
CA ASP A 155 -16.44 -18.93 19.52
C ASP A 155 -16.28 -17.78 18.51
N TRP A 156 -16.98 -17.82 17.37
CA TRP A 156 -16.96 -16.75 16.39
C TRP A 156 -17.42 -15.40 16.98
N PHE A 157 -18.40 -15.38 17.89
CA PHE A 157 -18.84 -14.14 18.52
C PHE A 157 -17.77 -13.49 19.42
N GLU A 158 -16.84 -14.29 19.94
CA GLU A 158 -15.67 -13.79 20.68
C GLU A 158 -14.53 -13.43 19.72
N SER A 159 -14.12 -14.36 18.86
CA SER A 159 -12.94 -14.21 18.01
C SER A 159 -13.13 -13.21 16.87
N ASN A 160 -14.36 -12.99 16.42
CA ASN A 160 -14.76 -12.11 15.32
C ASN A 160 -15.82 -11.10 15.77
N TYR A 161 -15.66 -10.55 16.98
CA TYR A 161 -16.67 -9.68 17.60
C TYR A 161 -17.16 -8.53 16.71
N MET A 162 -16.25 -7.79 16.03
CA MET A 162 -16.65 -6.68 15.14
C MET A 162 -17.50 -7.16 13.96
N GLU A 163 -17.11 -8.27 13.31
CA GLU A 163 -17.84 -8.86 12.19
C GLU A 163 -19.24 -9.33 12.61
N ALA A 164 -19.36 -9.88 13.82
CA ALA A 164 -20.65 -10.26 14.39
C ALA A 164 -21.58 -9.06 14.58
N ILE A 165 -21.07 -7.93 15.07
CA ILE A 165 -21.82 -6.68 15.21
C ILE A 165 -22.20 -6.10 13.84
N GLU A 166 -21.27 -6.05 12.90
CA GLU A 166 -21.51 -5.56 11.54
C GLU A 166 -22.57 -6.39 10.80
N LEU A 167 -22.64 -7.71 11.06
CA LEU A 167 -23.62 -8.58 10.43
C LEU A 167 -24.98 -8.58 11.12
N LEU A 168 -25.03 -8.84 12.44
CA LEU A 168 -26.27 -9.13 13.18
C LEU A 168 -26.64 -8.09 14.25
N GLY A 169 -25.80 -7.07 14.47
CA GLY A 169 -26.07 -6.04 15.47
C GLY A 169 -27.34 -5.25 15.17
N TYR A 170 -28.04 -4.78 16.20
CA TYR A 170 -29.31 -4.06 16.05
C TYR A 170 -29.22 -2.89 15.06
N THR A 171 -28.27 -1.97 15.28
CA THR A 171 -28.03 -0.81 14.39
C THR A 171 -27.66 -1.27 12.97
N SER A 172 -26.81 -2.29 12.85
CA SER A 172 -26.36 -2.81 11.57
C SER A 172 -27.52 -3.39 10.74
N VAL A 173 -28.41 -4.17 11.37
CA VAL A 173 -29.56 -4.79 10.70
C VAL A 173 -30.66 -3.78 10.39
N VAL A 174 -31.02 -2.95 11.37
CA VAL A 174 -32.19 -2.05 11.28
C VAL A 174 -31.89 -0.80 10.48
N GLU A 175 -30.75 -0.14 10.73
CA GLU A 175 -30.39 1.14 10.13
C GLU A 175 -29.48 0.98 8.91
N GLN A 176 -28.51 0.06 8.97
CA GLN A 176 -27.53 -0.13 7.88
C GLN A 176 -27.85 -1.28 6.93
N HIS A 177 -29.00 -1.94 7.10
CA HIS A 177 -29.46 -3.06 6.26
C HIS A 177 -28.40 -4.13 6.00
N SER A 178 -27.61 -4.48 7.02
CA SER A 178 -26.47 -5.40 6.94
C SER A 178 -26.82 -6.75 6.31
N LEU A 179 -27.93 -7.37 6.72
CA LEU A 179 -28.40 -8.64 6.14
C LEU A 179 -28.72 -8.50 4.66
N GLN A 180 -29.35 -7.39 4.26
CA GLN A 180 -29.64 -7.15 2.85
C GLN A 180 -28.35 -7.03 2.05
N ARG A 181 -27.36 -6.30 2.55
CA ARG A 181 -26.02 -6.21 1.93
C ARG A 181 -25.30 -7.57 1.90
N ALA A 182 -25.39 -8.36 2.97
CA ALA A 182 -24.75 -9.67 3.07
C ALA A 182 -25.32 -10.72 2.10
N PHE A 183 -26.57 -10.56 1.67
CA PHE A 183 -27.23 -11.40 0.66
C PHE A 183 -27.48 -10.68 -0.69
N GLN A 184 -27.01 -9.45 -0.85
CA GLN A 184 -27.02 -8.71 -2.12
C GLN A 184 -25.75 -9.08 -2.91
N GLY A 185 -25.92 -9.31 -4.21
CA GLY A 185 -24.78 -9.56 -5.10
C GLY A 185 -24.70 -10.95 -5.71
N GLY A 186 -25.69 -11.83 -5.44
CA GLY A 186 -25.65 -13.23 -5.86
C GLY A 186 -25.48 -13.44 -7.36
N ALA A 187 -24.25 -13.36 -7.85
CA ALA A 187 -23.83 -13.98 -9.09
C ALA A 187 -24.11 -15.48 -8.97
N PRO A 188 -24.25 -16.22 -10.08
CA PRO A 188 -24.36 -17.68 -10.05
C PRO A 188 -23.27 -18.34 -9.18
N ASP A 189 -22.14 -17.65 -9.10
CA ASP A 189 -20.86 -18.03 -8.54
C ASP A 189 -20.65 -17.76 -7.03
N SER A 190 -21.70 -17.38 -6.31
CA SER A 190 -21.73 -17.25 -4.83
C SER A 190 -21.48 -18.61 -4.15
N GLY A 191 -20.22 -19.03 -4.10
CA GLY A 191 -19.76 -20.30 -3.55
C GLY A 191 -18.59 -20.10 -2.60
N GLU A 192 -18.25 -21.16 -1.87
CA GLU A 192 -17.07 -21.14 -1.01
C GLU A 192 -15.79 -20.95 -1.84
N ILE A 193 -14.88 -20.12 -1.33
CA ILE A 193 -13.53 -19.97 -1.87
C ILE A 193 -12.57 -20.80 -1.01
N PHE A 194 -11.71 -21.56 -1.68
CA PHE A 194 -10.69 -22.41 -1.08
C PHE A 194 -9.30 -21.85 -1.40
N PHE A 195 -8.46 -21.70 -0.38
CA PHE A 195 -7.12 -21.14 -0.52
C PHE A 195 -6.07 -22.22 -0.24
N PRO A 196 -5.27 -22.67 -1.23
CA PRO A 196 -4.30 -23.74 -1.02
C PRO A 196 -3.34 -23.47 0.14
N LYS A 197 -2.88 -22.22 0.29
CA LYS A 197 -1.99 -21.78 1.39
C LYS A 197 -2.44 -22.16 2.79
N GLU A 198 -3.74 -22.30 3.04
CA GLU A 198 -4.28 -22.65 4.36
C GLU A 198 -3.93 -24.09 4.78
N ARG A 199 -3.56 -24.96 3.83
CA ARG A 199 -3.24 -26.37 4.07
C ARG A 199 -1.86 -26.81 3.56
N ILE A 200 -1.04 -25.90 3.04
CA ILE A 200 0.34 -26.20 2.66
C ILE A 200 1.23 -26.22 3.91
N VAL A 201 1.90 -27.34 4.15
CA VAL A 201 2.84 -27.52 5.25
C VAL A 201 4.06 -26.64 5.04
N SER A 202 4.47 -25.92 6.08
CA SER A 202 5.60 -24.98 6.00
C SER A 202 5.43 -23.95 4.87
N PHE A 203 4.21 -23.44 4.64
CA PHE A 203 3.97 -22.39 3.64
C PHE A 203 4.90 -21.17 3.80
N ASN A 204 5.22 -20.82 5.06
CA ASN A 204 6.17 -19.75 5.40
C ASN A 204 7.65 -20.17 5.36
N GLN A 205 7.99 -21.27 4.66
CA GLN A 205 9.38 -21.75 4.51
C GLN A 205 10.25 -20.63 3.92
N THR A 206 11.29 -20.27 4.66
CA THR A 206 12.24 -19.22 4.26
C THR A 206 13.33 -19.76 3.36
N ILE A 207 13.93 -18.86 2.58
CA ILE A 207 15.04 -19.09 1.66
C ILE A 207 16.23 -18.27 2.13
N ASN A 208 17.39 -18.93 2.23
CA ASN A 208 18.63 -18.26 2.58
C ASN A 208 19.08 -17.33 1.44
N SER A 209 19.77 -16.25 1.77
CA SER A 209 20.40 -15.38 0.78
C SER A 209 21.46 -16.13 -0.04
N ASN A 210 21.80 -15.61 -1.23
CA ASN A 210 22.83 -16.23 -2.06
C ASN A 210 24.23 -16.16 -1.44
N ALA A 211 25.18 -16.90 -2.02
CA ALA A 211 26.52 -17.06 -1.48
C ALA A 211 27.34 -15.74 -1.41
N LEU A 212 27.07 -14.76 -2.28
CA LEU A 212 27.76 -13.46 -2.26
C LEU A 212 27.08 -12.45 -1.31
N ALA A 213 25.86 -12.74 -0.84
CA ALA A 213 25.03 -11.82 -0.08
C ALA A 213 25.73 -11.23 1.15
N ARG A 214 26.54 -12.03 1.86
CA ARG A 214 27.28 -11.58 3.05
C ARG A 214 28.22 -10.40 2.74
N GLN A 215 28.94 -10.47 1.63
CA GLN A 215 29.91 -9.45 1.20
C GLN A 215 29.22 -8.25 0.56
N ILE A 216 28.17 -8.48 -0.25
CA ILE A 216 27.51 -7.40 -0.99
C ILE A 216 26.50 -6.62 -0.14
N ARG A 217 25.97 -7.17 0.96
CA ARG A 217 24.89 -6.51 1.74
C ARG A 217 25.25 -5.10 2.20
N GLY A 218 26.48 -4.87 2.65
CA GLY A 218 26.95 -3.52 3.01
C GLY A 218 26.95 -2.56 1.81
N ILE A 219 27.38 -3.05 0.65
CA ILE A 219 27.36 -2.30 -0.63
C ILE A 219 25.92 -1.94 -1.02
N VAL A 220 24.98 -2.89 -0.92
CA VAL A 220 23.56 -2.67 -1.24
C VAL A 220 22.98 -1.58 -0.36
N LEU A 221 23.14 -1.69 0.97
CA LEU A 221 22.56 -0.75 1.93
C LEU A 221 23.12 0.68 1.77
N ARG A 222 24.40 0.83 1.44
CA ARG A 222 25.04 2.13 1.26
C ARG A 222 24.76 2.74 -0.12
N TYR A 223 25.06 2.01 -1.20
CA TYR A 223 25.14 2.57 -2.55
C TYR A 223 23.90 2.35 -3.40
N PHE A 224 22.98 1.50 -2.96
CA PHE A 224 21.65 1.34 -3.55
C PHE A 224 20.54 1.83 -2.60
N GLY A 225 20.89 2.67 -1.62
CA GLY A 225 19.94 3.40 -0.76
C GLY A 225 19.77 4.88 -1.16
N PRO A 226 19.22 5.74 -0.28
CA PRO A 226 19.25 7.19 -0.45
C PRO A 226 20.68 7.70 -0.67
N ILE A 227 20.87 8.70 -1.53
CA ILE A 227 22.18 9.33 -1.72
C ILE A 227 22.53 10.10 -0.46
N ASP A 228 23.68 9.78 0.13
CA ASP A 228 24.29 10.56 1.20
C ASP A 228 24.91 11.82 0.59
N VAL A 229 24.38 12.99 0.96
CA VAL A 229 24.77 14.27 0.33
C VAL A 229 26.05 14.82 0.94
N ASP A 230 26.46 14.31 2.09
CA ASP A 230 27.75 14.65 2.71
C ASP A 230 28.91 13.94 1.99
N ASP A 231 28.61 12.88 1.23
CA ASP A 231 29.54 12.15 0.38
C ASP A 231 29.59 12.80 -1.02
N SER A 232 30.51 13.76 -1.17
CA SER A 232 30.63 14.58 -2.38
C SER A 232 30.84 13.77 -3.65
N GLU A 233 31.61 12.68 -3.55
CA GLU A 233 31.92 11.84 -4.70
C GLU A 233 30.72 10.98 -5.10
N PHE A 234 29.99 10.46 -4.11
CA PHE A 234 28.77 9.71 -4.36
C PHE A 234 27.72 10.57 -5.08
N VAL A 235 27.51 11.81 -4.64
CA VAL A 235 26.60 12.76 -5.32
C VAL A 235 27.09 13.05 -6.74
N GLU A 236 28.36 13.40 -6.92
CA GLU A 236 28.92 13.76 -8.22
C GLU A 236 28.76 12.65 -9.27
N LYS A 237 29.07 11.41 -8.89
CA LYS A 237 29.06 10.28 -9.82
C LYS A 237 27.65 9.71 -10.00
N CYS A 238 26.83 9.67 -8.94
CA CYS A 238 25.56 8.94 -8.94
C CYS A 238 24.30 9.79 -9.08
N TYR A 239 24.36 11.11 -8.96
CA TYR A 239 23.22 11.97 -9.27
C TYR A 239 22.93 11.97 -10.78
N VAL A 240 21.64 11.95 -11.13
CA VAL A 240 21.15 11.99 -12.52
C VAL A 240 20.58 13.38 -12.79
N HIS A 241 21.23 14.12 -13.69
CA HIS A 241 20.86 15.49 -14.07
C HIS A 241 19.86 15.51 -15.23
N GLU A 242 20.14 14.77 -16.30
CA GLU A 242 19.25 14.64 -17.45
C GLU A 242 18.06 13.74 -17.09
N ARG A 243 16.97 14.36 -16.64
CA ARG A 243 15.69 13.67 -16.50
C ARG A 243 15.08 13.58 -17.89
N ALA A 244 15.41 12.52 -18.62
CA ALA A 244 15.20 12.40 -20.06
C ALA A 244 13.79 12.79 -20.54
N HIS A 245 13.68 14.00 -21.12
CA HIS A 245 12.97 14.16 -22.38
C HIS A 245 13.78 13.47 -23.48
N ASP A 246 13.13 12.59 -24.24
CA ASP A 246 13.59 12.08 -25.54
C ASP A 246 14.97 11.42 -25.64
N LYS A 247 15.03 10.12 -25.35
CA LYS A 247 15.88 9.20 -26.13
C LYS A 247 15.05 7.98 -26.59
N ASN A 248 14.42 8.14 -27.76
CA ASN A 248 14.10 7.11 -28.76
C ASN A 248 13.58 5.74 -28.25
N ILE A 249 12.36 5.70 -27.72
CA ILE A 249 11.52 4.50 -27.77
C ILE A 249 10.15 4.92 -28.32
N MET A 250 9.86 4.61 -29.58
CA MET A 250 8.52 4.81 -30.14
C MET A 250 7.56 3.79 -29.53
N GLY A 251 6.55 4.26 -28.80
CA GLY A 251 5.44 3.44 -28.32
C GLY A 251 4.69 4.04 -27.12
N VAL A 252 3.45 3.59 -26.90
CA VAL A 252 2.57 4.00 -25.78
C VAL A 252 3.26 3.92 -24.41
N ARG A 253 4.22 2.99 -24.24
CA ARG A 253 5.02 2.80 -23.02
C ARG A 253 5.91 4.01 -22.66
N THR A 254 6.23 4.88 -23.61
CA THR A 254 7.17 6.02 -23.42
C THR A 254 6.46 7.29 -22.97
N LEU A 255 5.16 7.42 -23.25
CA LEU A 255 4.32 8.58 -22.92
C LEU A 255 3.67 8.48 -21.53
N ILE A 256 3.62 7.29 -20.93
CA ILE A 256 3.11 7.05 -19.57
C ILE A 256 4.27 7.21 -18.55
N LYS A 257 4.91 8.39 -18.54
CA LYS A 257 5.96 8.75 -17.58
C LYS A 257 5.41 9.66 -16.48
N ASP A 258 6.10 9.62 -15.34
CA ASP A 258 5.91 10.52 -14.19
C ASP A 258 6.01 11.98 -14.67
N SER A 259 4.85 12.63 -14.79
CA SER A 259 4.67 13.95 -15.39
C SER A 259 3.59 14.69 -14.62
N VAL A 260 3.63 16.03 -14.70
CA VAL A 260 2.63 16.89 -14.05
C VAL A 260 1.23 16.51 -14.52
N SER A 261 0.31 16.21 -13.60
CA SER A 261 -1.06 15.83 -13.97
C SER A 261 -1.79 16.98 -14.68
N PRO A 262 -2.77 16.69 -15.56
CA PRO A 262 -3.55 17.75 -16.22
C PRO A 262 -4.20 18.72 -15.24
N PHE A 263 -4.64 18.23 -14.08
CA PHE A 263 -5.14 19.07 -12.99
C PHE A 263 -4.08 20.07 -12.55
N MET A 264 -2.87 19.61 -12.21
CA MET A 264 -1.78 20.46 -11.74
C MET A 264 -1.29 21.48 -12.79
N GLN A 265 -1.27 21.11 -14.07
CA GLN A 265 -0.91 22.03 -15.16
C GLN A 265 -1.88 23.22 -15.25
N ASN A 266 -3.18 22.97 -15.06
CA ASN A 266 -4.20 24.03 -15.06
C ASN A 266 -4.01 25.06 -13.92
N TYR A 267 -3.26 24.72 -12.87
CA TYR A 267 -2.94 25.62 -11.76
C TYR A 267 -1.53 26.25 -11.86
N GLY A 268 -0.89 26.19 -13.04
CA GLY A 268 0.37 26.89 -13.28
C GLY A 268 1.60 26.23 -12.63
N ILE A 269 1.53 24.94 -12.27
CA ILE A 269 2.68 24.21 -11.75
C ILE A 269 3.67 23.96 -12.89
N ILE A 270 4.92 24.37 -12.70
CA ILE A 270 5.99 24.29 -13.71
C ILE A 270 6.85 23.06 -13.44
N GLU A 271 7.09 22.26 -14.48
CA GLU A 271 8.04 21.15 -14.42
C GLU A 271 9.48 21.70 -14.36
N THR A 272 10.27 21.24 -13.38
CA THR A 272 11.65 21.73 -13.24
C THR A 272 12.59 21.00 -14.18
N GLU A 273 13.22 21.73 -15.09
CA GLU A 273 14.44 21.27 -15.76
C GLU A 273 15.62 21.35 -14.77
N ASP A 274 16.12 20.20 -14.32
CA ASP A 274 17.23 20.11 -13.38
C ASP A 274 18.57 20.24 -14.10
N MET A 275 19.05 21.48 -14.26
CA MET A 275 20.41 21.75 -14.73
C MET A 275 21.44 21.61 -13.59
N ASP A 276 22.73 21.55 -13.92
CA ASP A 276 23.82 21.43 -12.93
C ASP A 276 23.73 22.41 -11.75
N SER A 277 23.29 23.65 -12.00
CA SER A 277 23.13 24.72 -10.99
C SER A 277 21.71 24.88 -10.41
N GLY A 278 20.76 23.98 -10.72
CA GLY A 278 19.38 24.03 -10.20
C GLY A 278 18.40 24.90 -11.03
N GLY A 279 18.84 25.44 -12.16
CA GLY A 279 17.96 25.99 -13.21
C GLY A 279 16.99 27.08 -12.76
N VAL A 280 15.77 27.03 -13.29
CA VAL A 280 14.67 27.99 -13.02
C VAL A 280 14.31 28.02 -11.53
N PHE A 281 14.34 26.87 -10.87
CA PHE A 281 14.05 26.73 -9.45
C PHE A 281 15.04 27.53 -8.58
N ALA A 282 16.34 27.38 -8.84
CA ALA A 282 17.37 28.10 -8.10
C ALA A 282 17.30 29.62 -8.33
N ASN A 283 17.02 30.05 -9.56
CA ASN A 283 16.79 31.46 -9.87
C ASN A 283 15.59 32.04 -9.10
N ARG A 284 14.51 31.27 -8.97
CA ARG A 284 13.32 31.69 -8.21
C ARG A 284 13.62 31.90 -6.71
N LEU A 285 14.48 31.04 -6.12
CA LEU A 285 14.95 31.22 -4.74
C LEU A 285 15.78 32.50 -4.60
N ILE A 286 16.68 32.77 -5.55
CA ILE A 286 17.50 33.98 -5.58
C ILE A 286 16.63 35.24 -5.70
N ASP A 287 15.60 35.20 -6.54
CA ASP A 287 14.67 36.33 -6.71
C ASP A 287 13.83 36.58 -5.45
N GLY A 288 13.42 35.52 -4.74
CA GLY A 288 12.75 35.62 -3.45
C GLY A 288 13.62 36.33 -2.40
N MET A 289 14.90 35.96 -2.32
CA MET A 289 15.86 36.61 -1.42
C MET A 289 16.06 38.10 -1.74
N ARG A 290 16.01 38.49 -3.03
CA ARG A 290 16.21 39.88 -3.45
C ARG A 290 15.02 40.80 -3.16
N LYS A 291 13.80 40.26 -3.11
CA LYS A 291 12.57 41.07 -2.95
C LYS A 291 12.34 41.58 -1.51
N ASN A 292 13.06 41.06 -0.52
CA ASN A 292 13.35 41.61 0.83
C ASN A 292 12.21 42.23 1.67
N THR A 293 10.93 42.14 1.29
CA THR A 293 9.88 42.95 1.94
C THR A 293 8.74 42.17 2.60
N ASN A 294 8.46 40.89 2.29
CA ASN A 294 7.39 40.12 2.96
C ASN A 294 7.67 38.61 3.11
N GLY A 295 8.92 38.15 2.92
CA GLY A 295 9.23 36.72 2.84
C GLY A 295 8.58 36.03 1.62
N ASP A 296 8.94 34.78 1.36
CA ASP A 296 8.42 34.04 0.19
C ASP A 296 8.28 32.54 0.51
N ILE A 297 7.25 31.89 -0.05
CA ILE A 297 7.06 30.44 0.09
C ILE A 297 7.17 29.81 -1.29
N VAL A 298 8.04 28.82 -1.41
CA VAL A 298 8.24 27.99 -2.60
C VAL A 298 7.83 26.57 -2.28
N ILE A 299 7.03 25.96 -3.16
CA ILE A 299 6.50 24.60 -2.98
C ILE A 299 7.15 23.69 -4.02
N LEU A 300 7.61 22.53 -3.56
CA LEU A 300 8.24 21.51 -4.37
C LEU A 300 7.42 20.21 -4.36
N PHE A 301 6.71 19.98 -5.46
CA PHE A 301 5.93 18.77 -5.70
C PHE A 301 6.76 17.67 -6.35
N GLY A 302 6.31 16.44 -6.15
CA GLY A 302 6.78 15.27 -6.88
C GLY A 302 6.31 13.99 -6.20
N GLY A 303 6.24 12.92 -6.98
CA GLY A 303 5.85 11.60 -6.51
C GLY A 303 6.72 11.02 -5.38
N LYS A 304 6.27 9.90 -4.82
CA LYS A 304 7.04 9.15 -3.83
C LYS A 304 8.32 8.61 -4.49
N GLY A 305 9.48 8.93 -3.90
CA GLY A 305 10.76 8.45 -4.39
C GLY A 305 11.32 9.22 -5.60
N SER A 306 10.74 10.37 -5.97
CA SER A 306 11.23 11.21 -7.08
C SER A 306 12.55 11.94 -6.81
N GLY A 307 13.01 11.95 -5.55
CA GLY A 307 14.30 12.52 -5.16
C GLY A 307 14.23 13.96 -4.60
N LYS A 308 13.05 14.43 -4.15
CA LYS A 308 12.86 15.77 -3.55
C LYS A 308 13.95 16.16 -2.54
N SER A 309 14.15 15.36 -1.49
CA SER A 309 15.18 15.62 -0.46
C SER A 309 16.59 15.72 -1.03
N THR A 310 16.94 14.81 -1.97
CA THR A 310 18.25 14.81 -2.63
C THR A 310 18.42 16.06 -3.50
N PHE A 311 17.37 16.48 -4.22
CA PHE A 311 17.38 17.70 -5.03
C PHE A 311 17.56 18.96 -4.16
N ILE A 312 16.79 19.10 -3.07
CA ILE A 312 16.90 20.23 -2.13
C ILE A 312 18.35 20.35 -1.62
N LYS A 313 18.90 19.27 -1.09
CA LYS A 313 20.26 19.26 -0.55
C LYS A 313 21.31 19.50 -1.63
N LYS A 314 21.12 18.98 -2.86
CA LYS A 314 22.01 19.23 -4.00
C LYS A 314 22.06 20.71 -4.37
N VAL A 315 20.90 21.37 -4.46
CA VAL A 315 20.78 22.79 -4.82
C VAL A 315 21.31 23.71 -3.70
N LEU A 316 21.16 23.33 -2.44
CA LEU A 316 21.54 24.18 -1.31
C LEU A 316 22.98 23.96 -0.80
N TYR A 317 23.50 22.73 -0.79
CA TYR A 317 24.79 22.40 -0.16
C TYR A 317 25.87 21.94 -1.15
N PHE A 318 25.56 21.05 -2.09
CA PHE A 318 26.59 20.38 -2.88
C PHE A 318 27.14 21.23 -4.04
N ARG A 319 26.25 21.70 -4.93
CA ARG A 319 26.60 22.61 -6.04
C ARG A 319 25.64 23.80 -6.09
N PRO A 320 25.58 24.61 -5.02
CA PRO A 320 24.73 25.79 -5.03
C PRO A 320 25.22 26.79 -6.08
N PRO A 321 24.29 27.49 -6.78
CA PRO A 321 24.63 28.68 -7.54
C PRO A 321 25.58 29.60 -6.77
N SER A 322 26.51 30.23 -7.48
CA SER A 322 27.53 31.10 -6.88
C SER A 322 26.96 32.20 -5.98
N TYR A 323 25.76 32.70 -6.31
CA TYR A 323 25.04 33.67 -5.48
C TYR A 323 24.55 33.06 -4.16
N LEU A 324 23.91 31.88 -4.19
CA LEU A 324 23.48 31.18 -2.98
C LEU A 324 24.69 30.82 -2.10
N LYS A 325 25.76 30.30 -2.71
CA LYS A 325 26.98 29.93 -1.97
C LYS A 325 27.59 31.08 -1.15
N LYS A 326 27.49 32.33 -1.66
CA LYS A 326 28.11 33.50 -1.02
C LYS A 326 27.16 34.24 -0.08
N ASN A 327 25.87 34.29 -0.41
CA ASN A 327 24.90 35.20 0.22
C ASN A 327 23.77 34.46 0.93
N CYS A 328 23.85 33.14 1.12
CA CYS A 328 22.79 32.34 1.74
C CYS A 328 23.30 31.53 2.92
N ILE A 329 22.49 31.45 3.99
CA ILE A 329 22.55 30.40 5.01
C ILE A 329 21.39 29.44 4.74
N PRO A 330 21.65 28.27 4.13
CA PRO A 330 20.63 27.24 3.94
C PRO A 330 20.41 26.43 5.23
N VAL A 331 19.15 26.31 5.63
CA VAL A 331 18.69 25.45 6.73
C VAL A 331 17.75 24.40 6.13
N VAL A 332 17.98 23.12 6.40
CA VAL A 332 17.11 22.02 5.94
C VAL A 332 16.62 21.23 7.14
N ILE A 333 15.32 21.33 7.40
CA ILE A 333 14.64 20.64 8.49
C ILE A 333 13.95 19.41 7.92
N ASP A 334 14.41 18.24 8.33
CA ASP A 334 13.76 16.98 8.01
C ASP A 334 12.62 16.72 9.00
N MET A 335 11.39 16.59 8.50
CA MET A 335 10.21 16.33 9.33
C MET A 335 10.00 14.84 9.64
N LEU A 336 10.78 13.93 9.05
CA LEU A 336 10.72 12.49 9.33
C LEU A 336 10.79 12.11 10.83
N PRO A 337 11.75 12.63 11.62
CA PRO A 337 11.86 12.31 13.04
C PRO A 337 10.88 13.10 13.91
N SER A 338 10.04 13.97 13.33
CA SER A 338 9.17 14.84 14.11
C SER A 338 8.06 14.04 14.82
N PRO A 339 7.65 14.47 16.04
CA PRO A 339 6.53 13.86 16.75
C PRO A 339 5.21 13.98 15.99
N LYS A 340 4.21 13.16 16.34
CA LYS A 340 2.91 13.08 15.63
C LYS A 340 1.78 13.89 16.27
N ASP A 341 2.10 15.05 16.85
CA ASP A 341 1.10 15.97 17.38
C ASP A 341 1.50 17.43 17.09
N ALA A 342 0.51 18.31 16.91
CA ALA A 342 0.73 19.67 16.44
C ALA A 342 1.65 20.50 17.36
N ILE A 343 1.54 20.33 18.68
CA ILE A 343 2.33 21.10 19.64
C ILE A 343 3.80 20.70 19.53
N SER A 344 4.06 19.41 19.55
CA SER A 344 5.41 18.85 19.46
C SER A 344 6.04 19.06 18.08
N VAL A 345 5.26 19.00 16.99
CA VAL A 345 5.72 19.35 15.62
C VAL A 345 6.22 20.79 15.58
N ARG A 346 5.43 21.74 16.10
CA ARG A 346 5.81 23.15 16.14
C ARG A 346 7.11 23.34 16.93
N LYS A 347 7.18 22.74 18.12
CA LYS A 347 8.37 22.81 18.97
C LYS A 347 9.61 22.23 18.27
N PHE A 348 9.50 21.02 17.72
CA PHE A 348 10.58 20.36 16.98
C PHE A 348 11.12 21.22 15.83
N LEU A 349 10.21 21.85 15.07
CA LEU A 349 10.58 22.69 13.93
C LEU A 349 11.33 23.95 14.39
N TRP A 350 10.85 24.67 15.41
CA TRP A 350 11.52 25.87 15.91
C TRP A 350 12.86 25.56 16.62
N GLU A 351 12.93 24.47 17.39
CA GLU A 351 14.19 23.99 17.99
C GLU A 351 15.23 23.64 16.90
N SER A 352 14.81 22.88 15.88
CA SER A 352 15.68 22.47 14.77
C SER A 352 16.15 23.66 13.94
N LEU A 353 15.24 24.61 13.66
CA LEU A 353 15.53 25.84 12.95
C LEU A 353 16.57 26.67 13.71
N THR A 354 16.34 26.92 14.99
CA THR A 354 17.24 27.72 15.84
C THR A 354 18.63 27.10 15.92
N LYS A 355 18.69 25.77 16.10
CA LYS A 355 19.96 25.03 16.14
C LYS A 355 20.75 25.14 14.84
N GLN A 356 20.11 25.05 13.68
CA GLN A 356 20.79 25.14 12.38
C GLN A 356 21.14 26.59 11.99
N LEU A 357 20.34 27.56 12.43
CA LEU A 357 20.65 28.99 12.23
C LEU A 357 21.85 29.44 13.05
N ASP A 358 22.11 28.81 14.21
CA ASP A 358 23.26 29.11 15.07
C ASP A 358 24.56 28.48 14.54
N SER A 359 24.88 28.71 13.26
CA SER A 359 26.06 28.14 12.60
C SER A 359 27.39 28.60 13.19
N GLU A 360 27.40 29.74 13.89
CA GLU A 360 28.57 30.34 14.55
C GLU A 360 28.60 30.02 16.05
N ASN A 361 27.65 29.23 16.56
CA ASN A 361 27.54 28.83 17.97
C ASN A 361 27.46 30.04 18.94
N LEU A 362 26.78 31.11 18.52
CA LEU A 362 26.55 32.34 19.27
C LEU A 362 25.76 32.06 20.54
N LEU A 363 24.86 31.07 20.58
CA LEU A 363 24.08 30.78 21.78
C LEU A 363 24.91 30.16 22.90
N ALA A 364 26.08 29.59 22.58
CA ALA A 364 27.05 29.08 23.54
C ALA A 364 28.24 30.04 23.76
N SER A 365 28.22 31.21 23.13
CA SER A 365 29.26 32.23 23.28
C SER A 365 29.26 32.90 24.66
N ASP A 366 30.24 33.77 24.88
CA ASP A 366 30.29 34.55 26.10
C ASP A 366 29.11 35.53 26.22
N ARG A 367 28.95 36.08 27.44
CA ARG A 367 27.86 37.01 27.73
C ARG A 367 27.91 38.25 26.83
N ALA A 368 29.08 38.75 26.46
CA ALA A 368 29.18 39.97 25.67
C ALA A 368 28.61 39.77 24.25
N GLN A 369 28.92 38.64 23.62
CA GLN A 369 28.34 38.28 22.32
C GLN A 369 26.83 38.03 22.40
N LEU A 370 26.34 37.35 23.44
CA LEU A 370 24.90 37.17 23.65
C LEU A 370 24.16 38.50 23.80
N LEU A 371 24.76 39.48 24.47
CA LEU A 371 24.18 40.82 24.60
C LEU A 371 24.16 41.59 23.27
N GLN A 372 25.13 41.36 22.39
CA GLN A 372 25.10 41.91 21.03
C GLN A 372 23.98 41.27 20.22
N LEU A 373 23.82 39.94 20.30
CA LEU A 373 22.75 39.23 19.62
C LEU A 373 21.37 39.71 20.10
N PHE A 374 21.18 39.91 21.40
CA PHE A 374 19.92 40.36 22.04
C PHE A 374 19.88 41.86 22.35
N SER A 375 20.57 42.68 21.54
CA SER A 375 20.78 44.11 21.82
C SER A 375 19.47 44.88 22.06
N ASP A 376 18.41 44.56 21.33
CA ASP A 376 17.08 45.16 21.45
C ASP A 376 16.44 44.91 22.82
N ARG A 377 16.38 43.65 23.26
CA ARG A 377 15.85 43.33 24.61
C ARG A 377 16.78 43.82 25.71
N PHE A 378 18.10 43.84 25.47
CA PHE A 378 19.07 44.36 26.44
C PHE A 378 18.94 45.87 26.67
N GLU A 379 18.80 46.66 25.62
CA GLU A 379 18.58 48.11 25.73
C GLU A 379 17.28 48.45 26.49
N VAL A 380 16.23 47.65 26.30
CA VAL A 380 14.97 47.79 27.04
C VAL A 380 15.17 47.41 28.51
N ALA A 381 15.85 46.29 28.79
CA ALA A 381 16.13 45.84 30.15
C ALA A 381 16.94 46.87 30.95
N GLN A 382 17.92 47.54 30.33
CA GLN A 382 18.69 48.62 30.95
C GLN A 382 17.82 49.79 31.42
N LYS A 383 16.73 50.08 30.70
CA LYS A 383 15.78 51.16 31.04
C LYS A 383 14.69 50.72 32.02
N GLN A 384 14.52 49.41 32.23
CA GLN A 384 13.42 48.82 32.98
C GLN A 384 13.96 47.89 34.08
N SER A 385 14.03 46.59 33.83
CA SER A 385 14.34 45.55 34.83
C SER A 385 15.69 45.70 35.52
N LEU A 386 16.65 46.37 34.88
CA LEU A 386 17.99 46.62 35.42
C LEU A 386 18.17 48.08 35.91
N ALA A 387 17.14 48.92 35.77
CA ALA A 387 17.20 50.32 36.16
C ALA A 387 17.40 50.45 37.68
N GLY A 388 18.34 51.30 38.09
CA GLY A 388 18.67 51.52 39.51
C GLY A 388 19.63 50.50 40.13
N LEU A 389 20.00 49.44 39.41
CA LEU A 389 21.05 48.51 39.83
C LEU A 389 22.42 49.00 39.32
N HIS A 390 23.45 48.93 40.16
CA HIS A 390 24.81 49.28 39.75
C HIS A 390 25.38 48.19 38.84
N TYR A 391 26.01 48.58 37.72
CA TYR A 391 26.47 47.65 36.67
C TYR A 391 27.41 46.54 37.19
N GLU A 392 28.26 46.87 38.15
CA GLU A 392 29.22 45.94 38.77
C GLU A 392 28.63 45.13 39.94
N SER A 393 27.39 45.39 40.34
CA SER A 393 26.78 44.70 41.47
C SER A 393 26.44 43.25 41.15
N GLU A 394 26.50 42.39 42.17
CA GLU A 394 26.03 41.00 42.06
C GLU A 394 24.55 40.93 41.66
N ALA A 395 23.72 41.81 42.21
CA ALA A 395 22.30 41.92 41.90
C ALA A 395 22.06 42.21 40.40
N TYR A 396 22.81 43.12 39.79
CA TYR A 396 22.72 43.40 38.35
C TYR A 396 23.08 42.15 37.54
N ASN A 397 24.17 41.46 37.90
CA ASN A 397 24.63 40.28 37.19
C ASN A 397 23.65 39.11 37.27
N LEU A 398 23.06 38.84 38.45
CA LEU A 398 22.06 37.77 38.63
C LEU A 398 20.79 38.03 37.81
N ASN A 399 20.25 39.27 37.87
CA ASN A 399 19.08 39.64 37.08
C ASN A 399 19.36 39.58 35.58
N LEU A 400 20.51 40.07 35.13
CA LEU A 400 20.87 40.00 33.71
C LEU A 400 21.02 38.55 33.23
N ASN A 401 21.64 37.67 34.01
CA ASN A 401 21.78 36.25 33.66
C ASN A 401 20.41 35.55 33.58
N GLN A 402 19.47 35.92 34.46
CA GLN A 402 18.10 35.43 34.40
C GLN A 402 17.39 35.89 33.11
N LEU A 403 17.48 37.18 32.77
CA LEU A 403 16.90 37.72 31.54
C LEU A 403 17.46 37.04 30.29
N ILE A 404 18.78 36.85 30.21
CA ILE A 404 19.42 36.13 29.11
C ILE A 404 18.87 34.71 29.00
N LYS A 405 18.70 34.01 30.12
CA LYS A 405 18.12 32.66 30.15
C LYS A 405 16.68 32.65 29.63
N GLU A 406 15.86 33.64 30.02
CA GLU A 406 14.50 33.80 29.53
C GLU A 406 14.46 34.07 28.03
N TRP A 407 15.32 34.97 27.53
CA TRP A 407 15.39 35.29 26.11
C TRP A 407 15.86 34.10 25.26
N LYS A 408 16.80 33.29 25.76
CA LYS A 408 17.27 32.07 25.10
C LYS A 408 16.20 30.98 24.97
N ASN A 409 15.20 30.97 25.86
CA ASN A 409 14.11 30.00 25.82
C ASN A 409 12.99 30.37 24.83
N ASP A 410 13.00 31.59 24.29
CA ASP A 410 12.05 32.05 23.27
C ASP A 410 12.61 31.76 21.88
N GLU A 411 12.43 30.52 21.40
CA GLU A 411 12.98 30.02 20.13
C GLU A 411 12.65 30.91 18.94
N LYS A 412 11.41 31.42 18.86
CA LYS A 412 10.97 32.28 17.77
C LYS A 412 11.74 33.59 17.76
N TYR A 413 11.89 34.22 18.92
CA TYR A 413 12.71 35.42 19.06
C TYR A 413 14.18 35.15 18.76
N VAL A 414 14.75 34.05 19.28
CA VAL A 414 16.14 33.69 19.02
C VAL A 414 16.39 33.51 17.52
N ALA A 415 15.51 32.79 16.82
CA ALA A 415 15.58 32.63 15.37
C ALA A 415 15.55 33.99 14.63
N GLN A 416 14.67 34.92 15.04
CA GLN A 416 14.65 36.28 14.48
C GLN A 416 15.99 37.01 14.64
N ARG A 417 16.61 36.91 15.83
CA ARG A 417 17.89 37.54 16.10
C ARG A 417 19.04 36.91 15.32
N LEU A 418 19.04 35.59 15.16
CA LEU A 418 20.01 34.88 14.32
C LEU A 418 19.88 35.24 12.84
N VAL A 419 18.65 35.35 12.32
CA VAL A 419 18.42 35.80 10.93
C VAL A 419 18.91 37.25 10.75
N ALA A 420 18.59 38.14 11.69
CA ALA A 420 19.08 39.52 11.67
C ALA A 420 20.61 39.59 11.72
N TRP A 421 21.26 38.74 12.54
CA TRP A 421 22.72 38.61 12.58
C TRP A 421 23.30 38.23 11.22
N HIS A 422 22.75 37.20 10.56
CA HIS A 422 23.19 36.79 9.22
C HIS A 422 22.98 37.89 8.17
N MET A 423 21.84 38.60 8.23
CA MET A 423 21.56 39.72 7.32
C MET A 423 22.55 40.87 7.48
N LEU A 424 22.97 41.19 8.72
CA LEU A 424 24.02 42.18 8.98
C LEU A 424 25.37 41.77 8.34
N HIS A 425 25.61 40.46 8.19
CA HIS A 425 26.76 39.90 7.50
C HIS A 425 26.51 39.60 6.00
N HIS A 426 25.50 40.26 5.41
CA HIS A 426 25.13 40.15 4.00
C HIS A 426 24.73 38.73 3.55
N ARG A 427 24.18 37.92 4.45
CA ARG A 427 23.64 36.60 4.16
C ARG A 427 22.15 36.53 4.47
N SER A 428 21.33 36.20 3.48
CA SER A 428 19.91 35.89 3.71
C SER A 428 19.75 34.41 4.10
N VAL A 429 18.60 34.07 4.66
CA VAL A 429 18.30 32.69 5.08
C VAL A 429 17.32 32.04 4.10
N ILE A 430 17.57 30.77 3.77
CA ILE A 430 16.58 29.88 3.14
C ILE A 430 16.29 28.75 4.11
N VAL A 431 15.01 28.51 4.40
CA VAL A 431 14.57 27.40 5.24
C VAL A 431 13.83 26.39 4.38
N ALA A 432 14.37 25.18 4.23
CA ALA A 432 13.65 24.07 3.59
C ALA A 432 13.03 23.17 4.66
N VAL A 433 11.72 22.98 4.59
CA VAL A 433 10.95 22.02 5.40
C VAL A 433 10.66 20.80 4.52
N ASP A 434 11.42 19.74 4.72
CA ASP A 434 11.45 18.55 3.88
C ASP A 434 10.69 17.37 4.51
N ASN A 435 10.30 16.38 3.70
CA ASN A 435 9.55 15.18 4.09
C ASN A 435 8.22 15.44 4.82
N THR A 436 7.59 16.61 4.62
CA THR A 436 6.27 16.90 5.22
C THR A 436 5.22 15.89 4.78
N ASP A 437 5.38 15.30 3.59
CA ASP A 437 4.48 14.33 2.99
C ASP A 437 4.38 12.98 3.72
N GLN A 438 5.21 12.75 4.74
CA GLN A 438 5.18 11.56 5.59
C GLN A 438 4.42 11.75 6.91
N LEU A 439 3.99 12.99 7.20
CA LEU A 439 3.11 13.28 8.32
C LEU A 439 1.67 12.88 8.02
N ASP A 440 0.84 12.77 9.05
CA ASP A 440 -0.61 12.59 8.87
C ASP A 440 -1.24 13.85 8.28
N ASN A 441 -2.35 13.72 7.56
CA ASN A 441 -2.93 14.76 6.71
C ASN A 441 -3.10 16.11 7.43
N GLU A 442 -3.62 16.08 8.66
CA GLU A 442 -3.86 17.29 9.46
C GLU A 442 -2.56 17.99 9.86
N LEU A 443 -1.51 17.22 10.15
CA LEU A 443 -0.19 17.76 10.49
C LEU A 443 0.54 18.31 9.26
N GLN A 444 0.27 17.80 8.06
CA GLN A 444 0.78 18.38 6.83
C GLN A 444 0.22 19.79 6.59
N ASP A 445 -1.11 19.94 6.66
CA ASP A 445 -1.79 21.23 6.53
C ASP A 445 -1.30 22.21 7.62
N TYR A 446 -1.10 21.73 8.85
CA TYR A 446 -0.53 22.52 9.94
C TYR A 446 0.94 22.93 9.68
N THR A 447 1.78 22.02 9.15
CA THR A 447 3.17 22.32 8.80
C THR A 447 3.25 23.40 7.71
N PHE A 448 2.30 23.43 6.79
CA PHE A 448 2.18 24.52 5.81
C PHE A 448 1.87 25.86 6.48
N SER A 449 0.97 25.87 7.47
CA SER A 449 0.69 27.07 8.27
C SER A 449 1.92 27.54 9.06
N LEU A 450 2.72 26.60 9.59
CA LEU A 450 3.99 26.91 10.26
C LEU A 450 5.02 27.48 9.27
N ALA A 451 5.09 26.98 8.04
CA ALA A 451 5.96 27.54 7.01
C ALA A 451 5.63 29.02 6.74
N ALA A 452 4.33 29.36 6.67
CA ALA A 452 3.89 30.76 6.57
C ALA A 452 4.26 31.57 7.82
N GLU A 453 4.10 31.01 9.03
CA GLU A 453 4.55 31.67 10.27
C GLU A 453 6.05 31.99 10.24
N ILE A 454 6.89 31.05 9.77
CA ILE A 454 8.34 31.26 9.63
C ILE A 454 8.63 32.39 8.64
N THR A 455 8.00 32.35 7.46
CA THR A 455 8.17 33.36 6.41
C THR A 455 7.84 34.76 6.92
N GLU A 456 6.68 34.92 7.56
CA GLU A 456 6.23 36.22 8.10
C GLU A 456 7.13 36.69 9.25
N SER A 457 7.51 35.78 10.14
CA SER A 457 8.26 36.14 11.34
C SER A 457 9.74 36.44 11.09
N LEU A 458 10.34 35.79 10.08
CA LEU A 458 11.77 35.88 9.77
C LEU A 458 12.07 36.68 8.49
N GLY A 459 11.07 36.95 7.66
CA GLY A 459 11.26 37.63 6.37
C GLY A 459 12.13 36.83 5.39
N CYS A 460 12.16 35.49 5.51
CA CYS A 460 13.03 34.61 4.74
C CYS A 460 12.28 33.87 3.61
N VAL A 461 13.02 33.16 2.77
CA VAL A 461 12.44 32.25 1.78
C VAL A 461 12.27 30.87 2.42
N VAL A 462 11.04 30.37 2.43
CA VAL A 462 10.72 29.03 2.93
C VAL A 462 10.40 28.11 1.75
N LEU A 463 11.11 27.00 1.66
CA LEU A 463 10.86 25.92 0.70
C LEU A 463 10.13 24.79 1.42
N ILE A 464 9.01 24.31 0.89
CA ILE A 464 8.30 23.17 1.46
C ILE A 464 8.16 22.05 0.41
N SER A 465 8.55 20.84 0.77
CA SER A 465 8.34 19.66 -0.09
C SER A 465 6.96 19.07 0.15
N MET A 466 6.20 18.76 -0.90
CA MET A 466 4.87 18.15 -0.82
C MET A 466 4.69 16.98 -1.80
N ARG A 467 3.74 16.10 -1.50
CA ARG A 467 3.24 15.08 -2.44
C ARG A 467 2.20 15.66 -3.39
N GLU A 468 2.11 15.10 -4.58
CA GLU A 468 1.15 15.53 -5.61
C GLU A 468 -0.31 15.29 -5.19
N GLU A 469 -0.60 14.13 -4.58
CA GLU A 469 -1.93 13.78 -4.05
C GLU A 469 -2.51 14.86 -3.13
N ARG A 470 -1.62 15.55 -2.40
CA ARG A 470 -2.00 16.55 -1.40
C ARG A 470 -2.37 17.88 -2.02
N PHE A 471 -1.85 18.18 -3.21
CA PHE A 471 -2.21 19.39 -3.91
C PHE A 471 -3.72 19.48 -4.13
N TYR A 472 -4.36 18.37 -4.50
CA TYR A 472 -5.81 18.30 -4.69
C TYR A 472 -6.58 18.54 -3.39
N ALA A 473 -6.28 17.79 -2.33
CA ALA A 473 -6.97 17.88 -1.05
C ALA A 473 -6.81 19.28 -0.40
N SER A 474 -5.60 19.84 -0.40
CA SER A 474 -5.35 21.16 0.20
C SER A 474 -5.92 22.31 -0.65
N LYS A 475 -6.11 22.12 -1.97
CA LYS A 475 -6.82 23.07 -2.84
C LYS A 475 -8.33 23.10 -2.59
N ILE A 476 -8.97 21.95 -2.48
CA ILE A 476 -10.40 21.88 -2.13
C ILE A 476 -10.67 22.59 -0.79
N ARG A 477 -9.71 22.52 0.14
CA ARG A 477 -9.80 23.17 1.45
C ARG A 477 -9.36 24.64 1.47
N GLY A 478 -8.89 25.20 0.35
CA GLY A 478 -8.53 26.62 0.21
C GLY A 478 -7.18 27.07 0.80
N PHE A 479 -6.36 26.15 1.35
CA PHE A 479 -5.08 26.51 1.99
C PHE A 479 -4.02 27.03 1.00
N LEU A 480 -4.12 26.65 -0.27
CA LEU A 480 -3.12 26.95 -1.31
C LEU A 480 -3.50 28.11 -2.23
N ASP A 481 -4.62 28.80 -2.01
CA ASP A 481 -5.13 29.81 -2.95
C ASP A 481 -4.33 31.12 -2.95
N ALA A 482 -3.58 31.40 -1.90
CA ALA A 482 -2.74 32.58 -1.81
C ALA A 482 -1.39 32.48 -2.55
N TYR A 483 -1.00 31.30 -3.07
CA TYR A 483 0.40 31.01 -3.46
C TYR A 483 0.60 30.59 -4.93
N GLN A 484 -0.26 31.09 -5.83
CA GLN A 484 -0.41 30.60 -7.22
C GLN A 484 0.84 30.67 -8.14
N ASN A 485 1.98 31.25 -7.73
CA ASN A 485 3.15 31.48 -8.60
C ASN A 485 4.49 30.93 -8.06
N SER A 486 4.47 30.02 -7.08
CA SER A 486 5.70 29.50 -6.45
C SER A 486 5.75 27.97 -6.35
N ALA A 487 5.11 27.25 -7.28
CA ALA A 487 5.02 25.80 -7.27
C ALA A 487 5.83 25.14 -8.40
N PHE A 488 6.63 24.14 -8.04
CA PHE A 488 7.52 23.41 -8.94
C PHE A 488 7.30 21.90 -8.84
N HIS A 489 7.48 21.17 -9.94
CA HIS A 489 7.38 19.72 -9.96
C HIS A 489 8.71 19.05 -10.32
N ILE A 490 9.12 18.08 -9.50
CA ILE A 490 10.28 17.20 -9.72
C ILE A 490 9.81 15.86 -10.26
N SER A 491 10.09 15.64 -11.54
CA SER A 491 9.93 14.34 -12.20
C SER A 491 11.05 13.39 -11.78
N SER A 492 10.74 12.10 -11.72
CA SER A 492 11.70 11.09 -11.30
C SER A 492 12.73 10.76 -12.41
N PRO A 493 14.01 10.48 -12.09
CA PRO A 493 14.98 10.08 -13.10
C PRO A 493 14.66 8.68 -13.65
N THR A 494 15.24 8.30 -14.79
CA THR A 494 15.01 6.96 -15.34
C THR A 494 15.81 5.90 -14.57
N PRO A 495 15.20 4.73 -14.24
CA PRO A 495 15.90 3.71 -13.45
C PRO A 495 17.19 3.21 -14.08
N ASP A 496 17.24 3.04 -15.39
CA ASP A 496 18.42 2.55 -16.11
C ASP A 496 19.64 3.46 -15.94
N GLU A 497 19.47 4.78 -15.98
CA GLU A 497 20.56 5.73 -15.75
C GLU A 497 21.05 5.69 -14.29
N VAL A 498 20.12 5.61 -13.33
CA VAL A 498 20.44 5.50 -11.91
C VAL A 498 21.23 4.22 -11.64
N PHE A 499 20.80 3.07 -12.15
CA PHE A 499 21.50 1.80 -11.97
C PHE A 499 22.87 1.79 -12.65
N ASN A 500 22.97 2.30 -13.88
CA ASN A 500 24.24 2.36 -14.59
C ASN A 500 25.27 3.20 -13.81
N LYS A 501 24.89 4.39 -13.33
CA LYS A 501 25.78 5.23 -12.51
C LYS A 501 26.18 4.57 -11.19
N ARG A 502 25.21 4.02 -10.43
CA ARG A 502 25.48 3.38 -9.13
C ARG A 502 26.34 2.13 -9.26
N ILE A 503 26.08 1.27 -10.26
CA ILE A 503 26.89 0.07 -10.49
C ILE A 503 28.31 0.46 -10.91
N ASN A 504 28.47 1.45 -11.80
CA ASN A 504 29.80 1.92 -12.19
C ASN A 504 30.58 2.49 -11.00
N TYR A 505 29.93 3.29 -10.15
CA TYR A 505 30.55 3.83 -8.94
C TYR A 505 31.00 2.71 -8.00
N VAL A 506 30.15 1.72 -7.71
CA VAL A 506 30.53 0.55 -6.91
C VAL A 506 31.73 -0.20 -7.52
N LEU A 507 31.75 -0.39 -8.85
CA LEU A 507 32.88 -1.04 -9.54
C LEU A 507 34.18 -0.23 -9.43
N GLU A 508 34.12 1.10 -9.41
CA GLU A 508 35.27 1.97 -9.17
C GLU A 508 35.78 1.83 -7.73
N LEU A 509 34.89 1.90 -6.75
CA LEU A 509 35.24 1.75 -5.33
C LEU A 509 35.92 0.39 -5.05
N ILE A 510 35.42 -0.69 -5.65
CA ILE A 510 36.05 -2.02 -5.56
C ILE A 510 37.45 -2.01 -6.18
N LYS A 511 37.61 -1.35 -7.34
CA LYS A 511 38.89 -1.27 -8.06
C LYS A 511 39.95 -0.49 -7.26
N TYR A 512 39.55 0.57 -6.55
CA TYR A 512 40.45 1.40 -5.75
C TYR A 512 40.63 0.90 -4.31
N GLY A 513 39.90 -0.14 -3.89
CA GLY A 513 40.01 -0.72 -2.54
C GLY A 513 39.33 0.13 -1.46
N GLU A 514 38.34 0.94 -1.83
CA GLU A 514 37.62 1.85 -0.92
C GLU A 514 36.43 1.17 -0.20
N ILE A 515 36.15 -0.09 -0.54
CA ILE A 515 35.17 -0.94 0.14
C ILE A 515 35.89 -2.17 0.68
N GLU A 516 35.64 -2.48 1.95
CA GLU A 516 36.12 -3.71 2.57
C GLU A 516 35.41 -4.94 1.98
N ILE A 517 36.15 -5.72 1.20
CA ILE A 517 35.71 -6.99 0.61
C ILE A 517 36.82 -8.02 0.85
N GLU A 518 36.44 -9.25 1.22
CA GLU A 518 37.41 -10.34 1.33
C GLU A 518 38.14 -10.57 -0.03
N GLN A 519 39.48 -10.58 -0.03
CA GLN A 519 40.31 -10.61 -1.23
C GLN A 519 39.91 -11.69 -2.25
N HIS A 520 39.54 -12.88 -1.78
CA HIS A 520 39.15 -14.01 -2.63
C HIS A 520 37.77 -13.85 -3.29
N SER A 521 36.97 -12.85 -2.87
CA SER A 521 35.62 -12.57 -3.37
C SER A 521 35.57 -11.39 -4.35
N ILE A 522 36.63 -10.58 -4.43
CA ILE A 522 36.68 -9.34 -5.24
C ILE A 522 36.36 -9.62 -6.71
N ASP A 523 36.99 -10.62 -7.32
CA ASP A 523 36.79 -10.95 -8.73
C ASP A 523 35.34 -11.39 -9.01
N ASN A 524 34.79 -12.25 -8.14
CA ASN A 524 33.43 -12.75 -8.28
C ASN A 524 32.39 -11.62 -8.12
N ILE A 525 32.57 -10.74 -7.14
CA ILE A 525 31.66 -9.60 -6.90
C ILE A 525 31.76 -8.60 -8.05
N THR A 526 32.97 -8.33 -8.55
CA THR A 526 33.20 -7.47 -9.72
C THR A 526 32.51 -8.03 -10.95
N ALA A 527 32.67 -9.33 -11.23
CA ALA A 527 32.00 -10.00 -12.35
C ALA A 527 30.47 -9.97 -12.19
N PHE A 528 29.97 -10.21 -10.97
CA PHE A 528 28.54 -10.17 -10.65
C PHE A 528 27.91 -8.80 -10.92
N PHE A 529 28.52 -7.70 -10.46
CA PHE A 529 28.03 -6.34 -10.76
C PHE A 529 28.13 -5.99 -12.25
N ARG A 530 29.18 -6.46 -12.96
CA ARG A 530 29.30 -6.27 -14.41
C ARG A 530 28.17 -6.95 -15.19
N VAL A 531 27.63 -8.07 -14.71
CA VAL A 531 26.43 -8.70 -15.33
C VAL A 531 25.28 -7.71 -15.34
N PHE A 532 24.95 -7.09 -14.20
CA PHE A 532 23.85 -6.13 -14.11
C PHE A 532 24.10 -4.86 -14.92
N ARG A 533 25.33 -4.31 -14.89
CA ARG A 533 25.70 -3.17 -15.73
C ARG A 533 25.42 -3.44 -17.21
N ASN A 534 25.89 -4.60 -17.69
CA ASN A 534 25.71 -4.98 -19.09
C ASN A 534 24.23 -5.23 -19.43
N ASP A 535 23.44 -5.75 -18.47
CA ASP A 535 22.02 -6.02 -18.67
C ASP A 535 21.19 -4.72 -18.73
N PHE A 536 21.46 -3.73 -17.88
CA PHE A 536 20.82 -2.41 -17.95
C PHE A 536 21.20 -1.60 -19.20
N SER A 537 22.41 -1.80 -19.72
CA SER A 537 22.90 -1.13 -20.94
C SER A 537 22.46 -1.80 -22.25
N ARG A 538 21.67 -2.88 -22.19
CA ARG A 538 21.30 -3.68 -23.37
C ARG A 538 20.20 -3.01 -24.20
N SER A 539 20.31 -3.10 -25.53
CA SER A 539 19.25 -2.76 -26.48
C SER A 539 18.88 -3.98 -27.35
N PRO A 540 17.59 -4.40 -27.42
CA PRO A 540 16.45 -3.88 -26.66
C PRO A 540 16.58 -4.16 -25.15
N ALA A 541 15.85 -3.37 -24.35
CA ALA A 541 15.88 -3.43 -22.89
C ALA A 541 15.71 -4.85 -22.36
N SER A 542 16.48 -5.21 -21.33
CA SER A 542 16.42 -6.54 -20.72
C SER A 542 15.12 -6.78 -19.95
N PRO A 543 14.73 -8.04 -19.67
CA PRO A 543 13.59 -8.33 -18.79
C PRO A 543 13.71 -7.65 -17.42
N LEU A 544 14.92 -7.53 -16.87
CA LEU A 544 15.17 -6.84 -15.61
C LEU A 544 14.87 -5.35 -15.73
N ASN A 545 15.43 -4.69 -16.74
CA ASN A 545 15.22 -3.26 -16.96
C ASN A 545 13.75 -2.97 -17.25
N GLN A 546 13.10 -3.75 -18.12
CA GLN A 546 11.66 -3.62 -18.40
C GLN A 546 10.82 -3.78 -17.13
N PHE A 547 11.09 -4.82 -16.32
CA PHE A 547 10.35 -5.08 -15.10
C PHE A 547 10.52 -3.97 -14.07
N ILE A 548 11.77 -3.59 -13.76
CA ILE A 548 12.06 -2.57 -12.75
C ILE A 548 11.55 -1.21 -13.21
N SER A 549 11.77 -0.85 -14.48
CA SER A 549 11.31 0.44 -15.01
C SER A 549 9.79 0.54 -15.02
N ALA A 550 9.09 -0.53 -15.37
CA ALA A 550 7.64 -0.56 -15.32
C ALA A 550 7.14 -0.50 -13.86
N SER A 551 7.59 -1.42 -12.99
CA SER A 551 7.11 -1.54 -11.60
C SER A 551 7.46 -0.35 -10.69
N ALA A 552 8.56 0.35 -10.97
CA ALA A 552 8.92 1.55 -10.23
C ALA A 552 7.94 2.69 -10.47
N HIS A 553 7.45 2.86 -11.70
CA HIS A 553 6.51 3.93 -12.10
C HIS A 553 6.89 5.31 -11.49
N GLY A 554 8.14 5.74 -11.70
CA GLY A 554 8.70 6.97 -11.11
C GLY A 554 9.28 6.81 -9.71
N ASN A 555 8.91 5.78 -8.94
CA ASN A 555 9.46 5.58 -7.61
C ASN A 555 10.84 4.89 -7.63
N ILE A 556 11.92 5.68 -7.69
CA ILE A 556 13.29 5.17 -7.74
C ILE A 556 13.70 4.46 -6.45
N ARG A 557 13.13 4.84 -5.31
CA ARG A 557 13.34 4.13 -4.05
C ARG A 557 12.83 2.69 -4.15
N LEU A 558 11.62 2.50 -4.67
CA LEU A 558 11.06 1.17 -4.94
C LEU A 558 11.92 0.38 -5.93
N ALA A 559 12.41 1.03 -7.00
CA ALA A 559 13.29 0.40 -7.98
C ALA A 559 14.57 -0.15 -7.32
N LEU A 560 15.24 0.68 -6.51
CA LEU A 560 16.46 0.34 -5.80
C LEU A 560 16.23 -0.77 -4.75
N ASP A 561 15.13 -0.72 -4.02
CA ASP A 561 14.74 -1.76 -3.06
C ASP A 561 14.50 -3.10 -3.77
N LEU A 562 13.77 -3.10 -4.89
CA LEU A 562 13.55 -4.30 -5.72
C LEU A 562 14.87 -4.87 -6.25
N PHE A 563 15.78 -4.00 -6.70
CA PHE A 563 17.10 -4.44 -7.14
C PHE A 563 17.91 -5.05 -5.99
N GLY A 564 17.87 -4.44 -4.80
CA GLY A 564 18.47 -4.99 -3.57
C GLY A 564 17.92 -6.38 -3.22
N ASP A 565 16.60 -6.54 -3.26
CA ASP A 565 15.92 -7.82 -3.05
C ASP A 565 16.40 -8.88 -4.06
N LEU A 566 16.52 -8.50 -5.34
CA LEU A 566 17.00 -9.38 -6.40
C LEU A 566 18.45 -9.80 -6.18
N ILE A 567 19.38 -8.87 -5.95
CA ILE A 567 20.81 -9.21 -5.84
C ILE A 567 21.15 -9.98 -4.57
N LEU A 568 20.33 -9.87 -3.51
CA LEU A 568 20.51 -10.59 -2.25
C LEU A 568 19.75 -11.92 -2.18
N SER A 569 18.71 -12.10 -3.01
CA SER A 569 17.87 -13.30 -2.99
C SER A 569 18.67 -14.58 -3.20
N GLY A 570 18.28 -15.66 -2.51
CA GLY A 570 18.80 -17.01 -2.74
C GLY A 570 18.40 -17.61 -4.09
N TYR A 571 17.43 -17.02 -4.79
CA TYR A 571 17.06 -17.43 -6.14
C TYR A 571 17.94 -16.83 -7.23
N THR A 572 18.80 -15.88 -6.85
CA THR A 572 19.80 -15.31 -7.75
C THR A 572 21.06 -16.15 -7.67
N ASN A 573 21.38 -16.85 -8.77
CA ASN A 573 22.54 -17.73 -8.88
C ASN A 573 23.86 -16.93 -9.00
N ALA A 574 24.19 -16.16 -7.96
CA ALA A 574 25.24 -15.15 -7.99
C ALA A 574 26.62 -15.71 -8.38
N GLN A 575 26.97 -16.92 -7.93
CA GLN A 575 28.22 -17.59 -8.29
C GLN A 575 28.25 -18.01 -9.76
N GLU A 576 27.18 -18.63 -10.27
CA GLU A 576 27.08 -19.03 -11.70
C GLU A 576 27.13 -17.81 -12.62
N MET A 577 26.47 -16.72 -12.22
CA MET A 577 26.49 -15.44 -12.93
C MET A 577 27.91 -14.85 -12.99
N ALA A 578 28.63 -14.87 -11.87
CA ALA A 578 30.00 -14.34 -11.78
C ALA A 578 31.01 -15.16 -12.60
N GLN A 579 30.84 -16.49 -12.65
CA GLN A 579 31.79 -17.41 -13.30
C GLN A 579 31.52 -17.62 -14.80
N SER A 580 30.48 -17.01 -15.35
CA SER A 580 30.09 -17.22 -16.75
C SER A 580 31.05 -16.56 -17.74
N ALA A 581 31.85 -17.37 -18.43
CA ALA A 581 32.88 -16.91 -19.38
C ALA A 581 32.33 -16.13 -20.60
N GLY A 582 31.10 -16.42 -21.02
CA GLY A 582 30.43 -15.76 -22.15
C GLY A 582 29.55 -14.55 -21.77
N GLY A 583 29.58 -14.15 -20.49
CA GLY A 583 28.61 -13.22 -19.92
C GLY A 583 27.26 -13.89 -19.61
N TRP A 584 26.47 -13.25 -18.76
CA TRP A 584 25.16 -13.75 -18.34
C TRP A 584 24.04 -12.87 -18.87
N LYS A 585 23.00 -13.48 -19.44
CA LYS A 585 21.78 -12.79 -19.88
C LYS A 585 20.63 -13.17 -18.97
N LEU A 586 20.07 -12.20 -18.24
CA LEU A 586 18.93 -12.48 -17.37
C LEU A 586 17.68 -12.84 -18.19
N LEU A 587 17.04 -13.92 -17.78
CA LEU A 587 15.74 -14.36 -18.30
C LEU A 587 14.62 -13.90 -17.38
N ILE A 588 13.41 -13.74 -17.92
CA ILE A 588 12.25 -13.22 -17.17
C ILE A 588 11.97 -13.99 -15.87
N HIS A 589 12.10 -15.33 -15.86
CA HIS A 589 11.90 -16.12 -14.65
C HIS A 589 12.97 -15.91 -13.57
N GLN A 590 14.19 -15.52 -13.96
CA GLN A 590 15.28 -15.16 -13.06
C GLN A 590 15.09 -13.75 -12.47
N VAL A 591 14.17 -12.96 -13.03
CA VAL A 591 13.77 -11.63 -12.53
C VAL A 591 12.54 -11.75 -11.66
N ILE A 592 11.46 -12.36 -12.15
CA ILE A 592 10.17 -12.44 -11.45
C ILE A 592 10.30 -13.15 -10.11
N LYS A 593 10.98 -14.31 -10.04
CA LYS A 593 11.01 -15.12 -8.81
C LYS A 593 11.73 -14.44 -7.63
N PRO A 594 12.97 -13.91 -7.80
CA PRO A 594 13.61 -13.15 -6.73
C PRO A 594 12.80 -11.92 -6.29
N LEU A 595 12.06 -11.28 -7.19
CA LEU A 595 11.31 -10.05 -6.87
C LEU A 595 9.96 -10.33 -6.18
N MET A 596 9.27 -11.41 -6.56
CA MET A 596 7.98 -11.77 -5.96
C MET A 596 8.14 -12.50 -4.63
N THR A 597 9.18 -13.33 -4.49
CA THR A 597 9.43 -14.16 -3.31
C THR A 597 10.92 -14.13 -2.92
N PRO A 598 11.49 -12.98 -2.51
CA PRO A 598 12.93 -12.85 -2.30
C PRO A 598 13.48 -13.78 -1.21
N THR A 599 12.68 -14.04 -0.18
CA THR A 599 13.08 -14.72 1.07
C THR A 599 12.19 -15.92 1.42
N ARG A 600 11.24 -16.30 0.56
CA ARG A 600 10.25 -17.35 0.84
C ARG A 600 10.10 -18.33 -0.31
N LEU A 601 9.71 -19.56 0.01
CA LEU A 601 9.47 -20.61 -0.97
C LEU A 601 8.19 -20.38 -1.79
N PHE A 602 7.12 -20.01 -1.10
CA PHE A 602 5.82 -19.73 -1.69
C PHE A 602 5.53 -18.24 -1.69
N TYR A 603 4.74 -17.82 -2.68
CA TYR A 603 4.23 -16.47 -2.77
C TYR A 603 3.10 -16.26 -1.77
N ASP A 604 3.14 -15.11 -1.11
CA ASP A 604 2.08 -14.61 -0.25
C ASP A 604 1.85 -13.15 -0.63
N GLU A 605 0.67 -12.84 -1.14
CA GLU A 605 0.36 -11.49 -1.62
C GLU A 605 0.52 -10.43 -0.54
N LYS A 606 0.32 -10.78 0.75
CA LYS A 606 0.51 -9.84 1.86
C LYS A 606 1.96 -9.38 2.02
N ASN A 607 2.90 -10.20 1.56
CA ASN A 607 4.33 -10.00 1.73
C ASN A 607 5.04 -9.71 0.40
N SER A 608 4.29 -9.59 -0.70
CA SER A 608 4.84 -9.31 -2.03
C SER A 608 4.46 -7.92 -2.51
N LYS A 609 5.39 -7.24 -3.18
CA LYS A 609 5.17 -5.92 -3.81
C LYS A 609 4.34 -6.04 -5.10
N ILE A 610 4.18 -7.25 -5.65
CA ILE A 610 3.50 -7.52 -6.91
C ILE A 610 2.21 -8.30 -6.60
N PRO A 611 1.03 -7.81 -7.02
CA PRO A 611 -0.24 -8.43 -6.69
C PRO A 611 -0.50 -9.71 -7.50
N ASN A 612 -1.40 -10.54 -6.98
CA ASN A 612 -1.98 -11.66 -7.72
C ASN A 612 -3.17 -11.17 -8.57
N LEU A 613 -2.98 -11.13 -9.88
CA LEU A 613 -3.93 -10.67 -10.90
C LEU A 613 -5.06 -11.67 -11.13
N TYR A 614 -4.91 -12.91 -10.65
CA TYR A 614 -5.94 -13.95 -10.70
C TYR A 614 -6.71 -14.08 -9.38
N GLN A 615 -6.45 -13.25 -8.36
CA GLN A 615 -7.05 -13.45 -7.04
C GLN A 615 -8.56 -13.14 -7.03
N ILE A 616 -9.38 -14.04 -6.49
CA ILE A 616 -10.78 -13.70 -6.18
C ILE A 616 -10.80 -12.79 -4.93
N ARG A 617 -11.30 -11.57 -5.06
CA ARG A 617 -11.31 -10.56 -3.99
C ARG A 617 -12.55 -10.62 -3.10
N THR A 618 -13.66 -11.11 -3.65
CA THR A 618 -14.96 -11.13 -2.99
C THR A 618 -15.59 -12.53 -3.07
N ASN A 619 -16.24 -12.96 -1.98
CA ASN A 619 -16.93 -14.25 -1.94
C ASN A 619 -18.14 -14.29 -2.91
N ASP A 620 -18.83 -13.17 -3.05
CA ASP A 620 -19.97 -13.01 -3.94
C ASP A 620 -19.62 -12.08 -5.10
N GLY A 621 -19.93 -12.50 -6.33
CA GLY A 621 -19.63 -11.74 -7.55
C GLY A 621 -18.15 -11.61 -7.94
N GLY A 622 -17.22 -12.12 -7.13
CA GLY A 622 -15.79 -12.04 -7.43
C GLY A 622 -15.38 -12.85 -8.66
N SER A 623 -14.41 -12.36 -9.43
CA SER A 623 -13.86 -13.09 -10.59
C SER A 623 -12.34 -13.12 -10.56
N HIS A 624 -11.78 -14.19 -11.12
CA HIS A 624 -10.35 -14.31 -11.41
C HIS A 624 -9.86 -13.28 -12.44
N PHE A 625 -10.76 -12.65 -13.20
CA PHE A 625 -10.41 -11.84 -14.36
C PHE A 625 -10.77 -10.36 -14.24
N THR A 626 -11.48 -9.94 -13.18
CA THR A 626 -11.89 -8.52 -13.00
C THR A 626 -10.70 -7.57 -13.08
N GLY A 627 -9.60 -7.85 -12.38
CA GLY A 627 -8.39 -7.02 -12.43
C GLY A 627 -7.80 -6.91 -13.83
N LEU A 628 -7.68 -8.03 -14.55
CA LEU A 628 -7.18 -8.05 -15.94
C LEU A 628 -8.14 -7.32 -16.90
N ARG A 629 -9.46 -7.42 -16.71
CA ARG A 629 -10.46 -6.72 -17.51
C ARG A 629 -10.41 -5.21 -17.29
N ILE A 630 -10.19 -4.75 -16.05
CA ILE A 630 -9.98 -3.33 -15.74
C ILE A 630 -8.76 -2.83 -16.51
N LEU A 631 -7.62 -3.51 -16.37
CA LEU A 631 -6.40 -3.15 -17.10
C LEU A 631 -6.63 -3.17 -18.62
N LYS A 632 -7.31 -4.18 -19.16
CA LYS A 632 -7.62 -4.27 -20.58
C LYS A 632 -8.47 -3.11 -21.08
N ARG A 633 -9.52 -2.74 -20.34
CA ARG A 633 -10.40 -1.62 -20.70
C ARG A 633 -9.63 -0.31 -20.72
N LEU A 634 -8.80 -0.06 -19.69
CA LEU A 634 -7.96 1.13 -19.62
C LEU A 634 -6.90 1.17 -20.73
N SER A 635 -6.33 0.02 -21.09
CA SER A 635 -5.36 -0.12 -22.18
C SER A 635 -5.98 0.17 -23.55
N VAL A 636 -7.19 -0.35 -23.82
CA VAL A 636 -7.92 -0.08 -25.08
C VAL A 636 -8.35 1.39 -25.19
N ALA A 637 -8.65 2.04 -24.07
CA ALA A 637 -9.03 3.44 -24.03
C ALA A 637 -7.84 4.41 -24.17
N GLN A 638 -6.59 3.94 -24.18
CA GLN A 638 -5.43 4.80 -24.42
C GLN A 638 -5.35 5.22 -25.89
N ASP A 639 -5.28 6.53 -26.14
CA ASP A 639 -4.80 7.04 -27.42
C ASP A 639 -3.27 6.93 -27.44
N PRO A 640 -2.65 6.33 -28.48
CA PRO A 640 -1.20 6.26 -28.62
C PRO A 640 -0.47 7.62 -28.59
N LEU A 641 -1.18 8.71 -28.87
CA LEU A 641 -0.64 10.08 -28.90
C LEU A 641 -0.97 10.87 -27.61
N SER A 642 -1.94 10.44 -26.82
CA SER A 642 -2.34 11.11 -25.57
C SER A 642 -2.90 10.10 -24.57
N PRO A 643 -2.11 9.69 -23.56
CA PRO A 643 -2.59 8.74 -22.56
C PRO A 643 -3.77 9.30 -21.77
N ALA A 644 -4.99 8.89 -22.15
CA ALA A 644 -6.22 9.47 -21.63
C ALA A 644 -6.61 8.85 -20.28
N PHE A 645 -7.06 9.71 -19.37
CA PHE A 645 -7.76 9.30 -18.16
C PHE A 645 -9.20 8.93 -18.53
N VAL A 646 -9.65 7.78 -18.04
CA VAL A 646 -11.01 7.27 -18.21
C VAL A 646 -11.83 7.63 -16.96
N PRO A 647 -13.00 8.26 -17.10
CA PRO A 647 -13.86 8.59 -15.96
C PRO A 647 -14.19 7.36 -15.12
N LEU A 648 -13.95 7.43 -13.81
CA LEU A 648 -14.24 6.32 -12.90
C LEU A 648 -15.74 5.95 -12.88
N PRO A 649 -16.70 6.91 -12.93
CA PRO A 649 -18.12 6.57 -13.00
C PRO A 649 -18.50 5.77 -14.25
N GLU A 650 -17.90 6.07 -15.40
CA GLU A 650 -18.13 5.33 -16.64
C GLU A 650 -17.64 3.88 -16.51
N LEU A 651 -16.41 3.71 -16.00
CA LEU A 651 -15.83 2.39 -15.80
C LEU A 651 -16.64 1.57 -14.78
N ARG A 652 -17.00 2.19 -13.65
CA ARG A 652 -17.82 1.57 -12.60
C ARG A 652 -19.18 1.15 -13.14
N GLY A 653 -19.85 2.01 -13.90
CA GLY A 653 -21.12 1.71 -14.56
C GLY A 653 -21.03 0.48 -15.46
N PHE A 654 -20.02 0.44 -16.34
CA PHE A 654 -19.76 -0.73 -17.19
C PHE A 654 -19.55 -2.02 -16.39
N PHE A 655 -18.72 -2.00 -15.34
CA PHE A 655 -18.49 -3.21 -14.54
C PHE A 655 -19.72 -3.64 -13.74
N SER A 656 -20.49 -2.69 -13.23
CA SER A 656 -21.75 -2.96 -12.54
C SER A 656 -22.79 -3.57 -13.49
N ASP A 657 -22.92 -3.02 -14.71
CA ASP A 657 -23.91 -3.47 -15.68
C ASP A 657 -23.58 -4.83 -16.29
N VAL A 658 -22.29 -5.07 -16.59
CA VAL A 658 -21.85 -6.32 -17.25
C VAL A 658 -21.61 -7.45 -16.25
N PHE A 659 -20.98 -7.17 -15.10
CA PHE A 659 -20.54 -8.22 -14.16
C PHE A 659 -21.33 -8.25 -12.84
N GLY A 660 -22.08 -7.19 -12.53
CA GLY A 660 -23.03 -7.20 -11.40
C GLY A 660 -22.40 -7.09 -10.00
N SER A 661 -21.10 -6.80 -9.86
CA SER A 661 -20.42 -6.66 -8.57
C SER A 661 -19.60 -5.37 -8.46
N ASP A 662 -20.22 -4.34 -7.86
CA ASP A 662 -19.55 -3.08 -7.52
C ASP A 662 -18.47 -3.27 -6.44
N THR A 663 -18.69 -4.19 -5.51
CA THR A 663 -17.74 -4.49 -4.43
C THR A 663 -16.45 -5.09 -4.98
N ASP A 664 -16.55 -6.07 -5.91
CA ASP A 664 -15.36 -6.65 -6.55
C ASP A 664 -14.58 -5.60 -7.33
N PHE A 665 -15.29 -4.73 -8.08
CA PHE A 665 -14.68 -3.61 -8.78
C PHE A 665 -13.91 -2.68 -7.83
N ARG A 666 -14.53 -2.25 -6.73
CA ARG A 666 -13.91 -1.37 -5.72
C ARG A 666 -12.65 -1.98 -5.10
N TYR A 667 -12.69 -3.25 -4.69
CA TYR A 667 -11.52 -3.95 -4.17
C TYR A 667 -10.39 -4.08 -5.20
N TRP A 668 -10.74 -4.30 -6.47
CA TRP A 668 -9.73 -4.33 -7.54
C TRP A 668 -9.14 -2.97 -7.82
N ILE A 669 -9.92 -1.89 -7.88
CA ILE A 669 -9.38 -0.53 -8.04
C ILE A 669 -8.42 -0.19 -6.91
N ASP A 670 -8.80 -0.48 -5.66
CA ASP A 670 -7.94 -0.29 -4.49
C ASP A 670 -6.61 -1.04 -4.65
N LYS A 671 -6.66 -2.33 -5.01
CA LYS A 671 -5.46 -3.14 -5.18
C LYS A 671 -4.58 -2.68 -6.35
N LEU A 672 -5.18 -2.28 -7.47
CA LEU A 672 -4.46 -1.83 -8.66
C LEU A 672 -3.79 -0.47 -8.42
N LEU A 673 -4.44 0.46 -7.70
CA LEU A 673 -3.85 1.74 -7.28
C LEU A 673 -2.69 1.50 -6.30
N ALA A 674 -2.91 0.71 -5.24
CA ALA A 674 -1.90 0.42 -4.23
C ALA A 674 -0.65 -0.27 -4.80
N SER A 675 -0.80 -0.96 -5.94
CA SER A 675 0.29 -1.66 -6.64
C SER A 675 0.88 -0.86 -7.81
N ASN A 676 0.48 0.40 -8.00
CA ASN A 676 0.86 1.26 -9.13
C ASN A 676 0.62 0.64 -10.52
N LEU A 677 -0.40 -0.22 -10.66
CA LEU A 677 -0.81 -0.78 -11.96
C LEU A 677 -1.76 0.17 -12.71
N ILE A 678 -2.46 1.01 -11.96
CA ILE A 678 -3.25 2.13 -12.47
C ILE A 678 -2.93 3.37 -11.63
N GLU A 679 -3.24 4.54 -12.15
CA GLU A 679 -3.14 5.79 -11.39
C GLU A 679 -4.39 6.64 -11.58
N SER A 680 -4.74 7.41 -10.55
CA SER A 680 -5.85 8.35 -10.57
C SER A 680 -5.40 9.74 -10.99
N SER A 681 -6.29 10.49 -11.65
CA SER A 681 -6.08 11.88 -12.07
C SER A 681 -5.87 12.83 -10.89
N THR A 682 -6.48 12.48 -9.76
CA THR A 682 -6.37 13.15 -8.45
C THR A 682 -5.30 12.52 -7.55
N ARG A 683 -4.54 11.55 -8.07
CA ARG A 683 -3.39 10.85 -7.45
C ARG A 683 -3.66 10.02 -6.18
N HIS A 684 -4.90 9.79 -5.75
CA HIS A 684 -5.22 8.78 -4.71
C HIS A 684 -4.56 7.42 -4.99
N ASP A 685 -4.07 6.78 -3.92
CA ASP A 685 -3.42 5.47 -3.88
C ASP A 685 -4.35 4.34 -3.42
N ALA A 686 -5.57 4.68 -3.02
CA ALA A 686 -6.65 3.79 -2.59
C ALA A 686 -7.97 4.20 -3.24
N PHE A 687 -8.95 3.30 -3.26
CA PHE A 687 -10.27 3.63 -3.81
C PHE A 687 -10.93 4.76 -3.01
N SER A 688 -11.45 5.78 -3.70
CA SER A 688 -12.28 6.84 -3.15
C SER A 688 -13.37 7.19 -4.15
N ASP A 689 -14.58 7.50 -3.67
CA ASP A 689 -15.66 8.01 -4.52
C ASP A 689 -15.34 9.44 -5.05
N GLU A 690 -14.29 10.10 -4.53
CA GLU A 690 -13.77 11.40 -5.00
C GLU A 690 -12.84 11.29 -6.23
N ILE A 691 -12.52 10.08 -6.69
CA ILE A 691 -11.66 9.89 -7.86
C ILE A 691 -12.46 10.21 -9.13
N ASP A 692 -12.04 11.23 -9.86
CA ASP A 692 -12.69 11.63 -11.12
C ASP A 692 -12.45 10.61 -12.24
N ALA A 693 -11.18 10.29 -12.48
CA ALA A 693 -10.76 9.47 -13.60
C ALA A 693 -9.45 8.73 -13.32
N ILE A 694 -9.23 7.59 -14.00
CA ILE A 694 -8.06 6.73 -13.85
C ILE A 694 -7.43 6.36 -15.20
N ARG A 695 -6.13 6.04 -15.22
CA ARG A 695 -5.44 5.51 -16.40
C ARG A 695 -4.54 4.32 -16.03
N ILE A 696 -4.20 3.51 -17.04
CA ILE A 696 -3.24 2.42 -16.87
C ILE A 696 -1.81 2.98 -16.77
N THR A 697 -0.98 2.40 -15.89
CA THR A 697 0.45 2.75 -15.80
C THR A 697 1.29 1.90 -16.75
N SER A 698 2.58 2.23 -16.87
CA SER A 698 3.55 1.37 -17.56
C SER A 698 3.62 -0.04 -16.93
N PHE A 699 3.47 -0.14 -15.60
CA PHE A 699 3.38 -1.42 -14.91
C PHE A 699 2.11 -2.18 -15.23
N GLY A 700 0.96 -1.50 -15.27
CA GLY A 700 -0.32 -2.10 -15.69
C GLY A 700 -0.25 -2.66 -17.10
N GLN A 701 0.37 -1.92 -18.01
CA GLN A 701 0.57 -2.37 -19.39
C GLN A 701 1.53 -3.57 -19.45
N PHE A 702 2.64 -3.54 -18.73
CA PHE A 702 3.54 -4.70 -18.62
C PHE A 702 2.84 -5.92 -18.00
N ALA A 703 1.95 -5.70 -17.03
CA ALA A 703 1.19 -6.76 -16.40
C ALA A 703 0.24 -7.45 -17.38
N LEU A 704 -0.47 -6.64 -18.18
CA LEU A 704 -1.40 -7.08 -19.21
C LEU A 704 -0.69 -7.71 -20.42
N ASP A 705 0.49 -7.23 -20.80
CA ASP A 705 1.21 -7.73 -21.97
C ASP A 705 2.06 -8.95 -21.65
N GLU A 706 2.70 -9.02 -20.47
CA GLU A 706 3.79 -9.96 -20.21
C GLU A 706 3.64 -10.73 -18.90
N LEU A 707 3.35 -10.05 -17.79
CA LEU A 707 3.40 -10.68 -16.46
C LEU A 707 2.36 -11.80 -16.29
N HIS A 708 1.09 -11.52 -16.63
CA HIS A 708 -0.02 -12.45 -16.36
C HIS A 708 0.10 -13.78 -17.11
N ARG A 709 0.89 -13.81 -18.20
CA ARG A 709 1.15 -15.00 -19.03
C ARG A 709 2.50 -15.68 -18.76
N ALA A 710 3.34 -15.11 -17.90
CA ALA A 710 4.66 -15.67 -17.60
C ALA A 710 4.53 -16.91 -16.70
N PHE A 711 5.19 -18.03 -17.05
CA PHE A 711 5.14 -19.27 -16.27
C PHE A 711 5.46 -19.04 -14.79
N THR A 712 6.52 -18.29 -14.51
CA THR A 712 7.00 -18.09 -13.14
C THR A 712 6.04 -17.26 -12.32
N TYR A 713 5.32 -16.33 -12.93
CA TYR A 713 4.29 -15.56 -12.24
C TYR A 713 3.15 -16.50 -11.81
N ILE A 714 2.63 -17.30 -12.74
CA ILE A 714 1.48 -18.17 -12.51
C ILE A 714 1.82 -19.30 -11.52
N ASP A 715 2.99 -19.93 -11.63
CA ASP A 715 3.47 -20.95 -10.67
C ASP A 715 3.63 -20.40 -9.24
N LEU A 716 3.95 -19.12 -9.09
CA LEU A 716 4.05 -18.49 -7.78
C LEU A 716 2.66 -18.20 -7.22
N VAL A 717 1.80 -17.52 -7.98
CA VAL A 717 0.51 -17.06 -7.45
C VAL A 717 -0.51 -18.18 -7.24
N CYS A 718 -0.39 -19.33 -7.92
CA CYS A 718 -1.38 -20.40 -7.86
C CYS A 718 -1.60 -20.97 -6.45
N THR A 719 -0.57 -20.96 -5.59
CA THR A 719 -0.66 -21.48 -4.22
C THR A 719 -1.33 -20.51 -3.24
N ASP A 720 -1.38 -19.22 -3.58
CA ASP A 720 -2.04 -18.16 -2.80
C ASP A 720 -3.45 -17.84 -3.33
N CYS A 721 -3.72 -18.19 -4.59
CA CYS A 721 -4.96 -17.89 -5.29
C CYS A 721 -6.17 -18.59 -4.67
N GLY A 722 -7.25 -17.84 -4.43
CA GLY A 722 -8.53 -18.40 -4.02
C GLY A 722 -9.23 -19.11 -5.18
N MET A 723 -9.75 -20.31 -4.95
CA MET A 723 -10.37 -21.15 -5.98
C MET A 723 -11.79 -21.55 -5.61
N ARG A 724 -12.66 -21.71 -6.62
CA ARG A 724 -14.04 -22.21 -6.47
C ARG A 724 -14.16 -23.73 -6.59
N SER A 725 -13.06 -24.40 -6.95
CA SER A 725 -13.01 -25.86 -7.07
C SER A 725 -12.18 -26.48 -5.95
N GLU A 726 -12.85 -27.17 -5.03
CA GLU A 726 -12.21 -27.87 -3.92
C GLU A 726 -11.24 -28.97 -4.41
N SER A 727 -11.60 -29.69 -5.48
CA SER A 727 -10.75 -30.75 -6.03
C SER A 727 -9.42 -30.21 -6.56
N HIS A 728 -9.47 -29.12 -7.34
CA HIS A 728 -8.25 -28.46 -7.83
C HIS A 728 -7.43 -27.87 -6.68
N CYS A 729 -8.08 -27.28 -5.67
CA CYS A 729 -7.40 -26.76 -4.48
C CYS A 729 -6.67 -27.86 -3.71
N ASN A 730 -7.34 -28.99 -3.42
CA ASN A 730 -6.70 -30.14 -2.75
C ASN A 730 -5.55 -30.74 -3.57
N ALA A 731 -5.70 -30.84 -4.89
CA ALA A 731 -4.64 -31.31 -5.77
C ALA A 731 -3.42 -30.37 -5.77
N LEU A 732 -3.62 -29.05 -5.78
CA LEU A 732 -2.53 -28.07 -5.63
C LEU A 732 -1.84 -28.17 -4.28
N VAL A 733 -2.59 -28.37 -3.19
CA VAL A 733 -2.02 -28.58 -1.85
C VAL A 733 -1.11 -29.83 -1.83
N ASN A 734 -1.55 -30.93 -2.41
CA ASN A 734 -0.76 -32.16 -2.48
C ASN A 734 0.54 -31.95 -3.27
N LEU A 735 0.46 -31.31 -4.44
CA LEU A 735 1.64 -30.99 -5.24
C LEU A 735 2.58 -30.04 -4.47
N ALA A 736 2.07 -28.94 -3.90
CA ALA A 736 2.89 -28.00 -3.15
C ALA A 736 3.58 -28.65 -1.93
N ASN A 737 2.90 -29.53 -1.20
CA ASN A 737 3.51 -30.29 -0.10
C ASN A 737 4.62 -31.23 -0.59
N ALA A 738 4.44 -31.89 -1.74
CA ALA A 738 5.50 -32.67 -2.36
C ALA A 738 6.67 -31.78 -2.82
N GLU A 739 6.40 -30.55 -3.31
CA GLU A 739 7.44 -29.57 -3.65
C GLU A 739 8.33 -29.23 -2.45
N VAL A 740 7.72 -29.04 -1.27
CA VAL A 740 8.44 -28.75 -0.02
C VAL A 740 9.40 -29.89 0.31
N GLN A 741 8.98 -31.14 0.15
CA GLN A 741 9.85 -32.29 0.40
C GLN A 741 11.00 -32.35 -0.61
N LEU A 742 10.71 -32.19 -1.90
CA LEU A 742 11.76 -32.17 -2.94
C LEU A 742 12.75 -31.01 -2.76
N PHE A 743 12.27 -29.87 -2.25
CA PHE A 743 13.11 -28.74 -1.89
C PHE A 743 14.08 -29.09 -0.75
N LYS A 744 13.58 -29.72 0.33
CA LYS A 744 14.40 -30.18 1.47
C LYS A 744 15.41 -31.25 1.06
N ASP A 745 15.02 -32.14 0.15
CA ASP A 745 15.86 -33.20 -0.40
C ASP A 745 16.91 -32.69 -1.42
N GLY A 746 16.85 -31.42 -1.83
CA GLY A 746 17.74 -30.87 -2.85
C GLY A 746 17.50 -31.40 -4.27
N LYS A 747 16.37 -32.07 -4.54
CA LYS A 747 16.03 -32.68 -5.84
C LYS A 747 15.51 -31.63 -6.84
N ARG A 748 16.44 -30.82 -7.37
CA ARG A 748 16.12 -29.67 -8.25
C ARG A 748 15.31 -30.06 -9.49
N PHE A 749 15.70 -31.13 -10.19
CA PHE A 749 15.04 -31.53 -11.44
C PHE A 749 13.60 -32.02 -11.22
N ASP A 750 13.37 -32.87 -10.23
CA ASP A 750 12.02 -33.37 -9.91
C ASP A 750 11.13 -32.25 -9.39
N ARG A 751 11.70 -31.30 -8.63
CA ARG A 751 10.98 -30.09 -8.22
C ARG A 751 10.50 -29.28 -9.42
N VAL A 752 11.31 -29.14 -10.47
CA VAL A 752 10.89 -28.44 -11.69
C VAL A 752 9.70 -29.15 -12.33
N LYS A 753 9.74 -30.48 -12.51
CA LYS A 753 8.61 -31.24 -13.08
C LYS A 753 7.32 -30.98 -12.31
N LEU A 754 7.38 -31.06 -10.98
CA LEU A 754 6.22 -30.86 -10.14
C LEU A 754 5.69 -29.42 -10.21
N ARG A 755 6.55 -28.40 -10.41
CA ARG A 755 6.11 -27.03 -10.72
C ARG A 755 5.38 -26.93 -12.06
N LEU A 756 5.80 -27.68 -13.09
CA LEU A 756 5.09 -27.74 -14.37
C LEU A 756 3.71 -28.41 -14.21
N GLU A 757 3.61 -29.46 -13.38
CA GLU A 757 2.33 -30.13 -13.09
C GLU A 757 1.35 -29.21 -12.33
N LYS A 758 1.83 -28.47 -11.32
CA LYS A 758 1.02 -27.44 -10.63
C LYS A 758 0.48 -26.41 -11.62
N MET A 759 1.33 -25.96 -12.53
CA MET A 759 0.98 -24.97 -13.54
C MET A 759 -0.15 -25.48 -14.45
N GLU A 760 -0.03 -26.71 -14.98
CA GLU A 760 -1.05 -27.30 -15.84
C GLU A 760 -2.38 -27.46 -15.12
N LEU A 761 -2.35 -27.91 -13.86
CA LEU A 761 -3.55 -28.05 -13.04
C LEU A 761 -4.25 -26.70 -12.85
N PHE A 762 -3.49 -25.64 -12.55
CA PHE A 762 -4.04 -24.31 -12.33
C PHE A 762 -4.54 -23.64 -13.62
N LEU A 763 -3.81 -23.80 -14.74
CA LEU A 763 -4.24 -23.30 -16.04
C LEU A 763 -5.52 -24.00 -16.53
N ASN A 764 -5.64 -25.30 -16.32
CA ASN A 764 -6.86 -26.04 -16.66
C ASN A 764 -8.05 -25.48 -15.86
N TYR A 765 -7.88 -25.29 -14.56
CA TYR A 765 -8.89 -24.65 -13.72
C TYR A 765 -9.26 -23.24 -14.21
N LEU A 766 -8.29 -22.36 -14.44
CA LEU A 766 -8.56 -20.99 -14.92
C LEU A 766 -9.23 -20.98 -16.31
N SER A 767 -8.88 -21.92 -17.19
CA SER A 767 -9.51 -22.07 -18.50
C SER A 767 -10.99 -22.44 -18.37
N GLN A 768 -11.32 -23.35 -17.45
CA GLN A 768 -12.72 -23.71 -17.15
C GLN A 768 -13.51 -22.51 -16.60
N GLU A 769 -12.91 -21.73 -15.69
CA GLU A 769 -13.52 -20.51 -15.14
C GLU A 769 -13.72 -19.44 -16.22
N GLU A 770 -12.73 -19.21 -17.09
CA GLU A 770 -12.84 -18.22 -18.17
C GLU A 770 -13.92 -18.63 -19.19
N GLN A 771 -13.94 -19.89 -19.62
CA GLN A 771 -14.98 -20.40 -20.54
C GLN A 771 -16.38 -20.26 -19.96
N ARG A 772 -16.55 -20.51 -18.65
CA ARG A 772 -17.82 -20.28 -17.96
C ARG A 772 -18.24 -18.82 -18.03
N GLU A 773 -17.32 -17.90 -17.69
CA GLU A 773 -17.62 -16.46 -17.68
C GLU A 773 -17.86 -15.90 -19.09
N ILE A 774 -17.13 -16.38 -20.10
CA ILE A 774 -17.38 -16.01 -21.51
C ILE A 774 -18.80 -16.38 -21.91
N ALA A 775 -19.24 -17.61 -21.62
CA ALA A 775 -20.58 -18.07 -21.96
C ALA A 775 -21.68 -17.34 -21.17
N TYR A 776 -21.41 -16.98 -19.91
CA TYR A 776 -22.39 -16.35 -19.05
C TYR A 776 -22.58 -14.85 -19.33
N TYR A 777 -21.49 -14.11 -19.54
CA TYR A 777 -21.52 -12.66 -19.78
C TYR A 777 -21.50 -12.27 -21.26
N ASP A 778 -21.48 -13.25 -22.18
CA ASP A 778 -21.36 -13.03 -23.62
C ASP A 778 -20.16 -12.15 -23.99
N LEU A 779 -18.98 -12.53 -23.48
CA LEU A 779 -17.77 -11.72 -23.59
C LEU A 779 -17.19 -11.75 -25.00
N SER A 780 -16.79 -10.58 -25.50
CA SER A 780 -16.02 -10.51 -26.75
C SER A 780 -14.62 -11.13 -26.60
N PRO A 781 -14.00 -11.62 -27.70
CA PRO A 781 -12.64 -12.17 -27.69
C PRO A 781 -11.56 -11.23 -27.12
N ALA A 782 -11.81 -9.92 -27.11
CA ALA A 782 -10.88 -8.93 -26.54
C ALA A 782 -10.69 -9.09 -25.02
N TYR A 783 -11.59 -9.79 -24.32
CA TYR A 783 -11.54 -10.07 -22.88
C TYR A 783 -11.18 -11.53 -22.57
N HIS A 784 -10.63 -12.26 -23.54
CA HIS A 784 -10.09 -13.61 -23.33
C HIS A 784 -8.59 -13.50 -23.05
N PHE A 785 -8.13 -14.04 -21.91
CA PHE A 785 -6.76 -13.98 -21.44
C PHE A 785 -6.06 -15.34 -21.50
N LEU A 786 -6.76 -16.44 -21.18
CA LEU A 786 -6.12 -17.76 -21.11
C LEU A 786 -5.60 -18.29 -22.45
N PRO A 787 -6.21 -18.02 -23.63
CA PRO A 787 -5.65 -18.50 -24.90
C PRO A 787 -4.21 -18.03 -25.13
N ALA A 788 -3.91 -16.76 -24.84
CA ALA A 788 -2.56 -16.22 -24.96
C ALA A 788 -1.61 -16.81 -23.91
N THR A 789 -2.09 -17.01 -22.68
CA THR A 789 -1.33 -17.63 -21.59
C THR A 789 -0.97 -19.08 -21.90
N ILE A 790 -1.91 -19.86 -22.42
CA ILE A 790 -1.69 -21.27 -22.80
C ILE A 790 -0.68 -21.35 -23.94
N SER A 791 -0.80 -20.51 -24.97
CA SER A 791 0.19 -20.48 -26.07
C SER A 791 1.60 -20.12 -25.58
N SER A 792 1.72 -19.16 -24.65
CA SER A 792 2.99 -18.82 -24.00
C SER A 792 3.56 -20.03 -23.22
N TRP A 793 2.71 -20.71 -22.46
CA TRP A 793 3.09 -21.89 -21.69
C TRP A 793 3.59 -23.05 -22.56
N GLU A 794 2.88 -23.37 -23.64
CA GLU A 794 3.28 -24.42 -24.59
C GLU A 794 4.65 -24.14 -25.22
N SER A 795 5.00 -22.86 -25.42
CA SER A 795 6.31 -22.43 -25.91
C SER A 795 7.42 -22.52 -24.83
N GLU A 796 7.10 -22.17 -23.58
CA GLU A 796 8.06 -22.12 -22.48
C GLU A 796 8.37 -23.50 -21.87
N LYS A 797 7.37 -24.38 -21.74
CA LYS A 797 7.50 -25.69 -21.08
C LYS A 797 8.68 -26.53 -21.61
N PRO A 798 8.87 -26.71 -22.94
CA PRO A 798 10.02 -27.48 -23.45
C PRO A 798 11.36 -26.84 -23.10
N ARG A 799 11.44 -25.50 -23.11
CA ARG A 799 12.68 -24.77 -22.79
C ARG A 799 13.07 -24.93 -21.32
N ILE A 800 12.08 -24.89 -20.43
CA ILE A 800 12.28 -25.07 -18.98
C ILE A 800 12.78 -26.50 -18.71
N LEU A 801 12.16 -27.51 -19.31
CA LEU A 801 12.59 -28.91 -19.18
C LEU A 801 14.01 -29.13 -19.69
N LEU A 802 14.35 -28.58 -20.87
CA LEU A 802 15.70 -28.66 -21.43
C LEU A 802 16.73 -27.99 -20.51
N SER A 803 16.41 -26.81 -19.97
CA SER A 803 17.28 -26.10 -19.03
C SER A 803 17.48 -26.87 -17.73
N ALA A 804 16.42 -27.44 -17.16
CA ALA A 804 16.50 -28.22 -15.93
C ALA A 804 17.29 -29.51 -16.13
N ASN A 805 17.20 -30.14 -17.31
CA ASN A 805 17.92 -31.38 -17.63
C ASN A 805 19.44 -31.16 -17.81
N ARG A 806 19.87 -29.94 -18.17
CA ARG A 806 21.31 -29.58 -18.26
C ARG A 806 21.98 -29.42 -16.89
N ASN A 807 21.18 -29.18 -15.85
CA ASN A 807 21.62 -28.95 -14.47
C ASN A 807 21.29 -30.16 -13.56
N LYS A 808 21.20 -31.36 -14.15
CA LYS A 808 20.90 -32.61 -13.45
C LYS A 808 22.04 -33.07 -12.54
#